data_AF-A0A927H282-F1
#
_entry.id   AF-A0A927H282-F1
#
_cell.length_a   1.000
_cell.length_b   1.000
_cell.length_c   1.000
_cell.angle_alpha   90.00
_cell.angle_beta   90.00
_cell.angle_gamma   90.00
#
_symmetry.space_group_name_H-M   'P 1'
#
loop_
_entity.id
_entity.type
_entity.pdbx_description
1 polymer ?
#
loop_
_entity_poly.entity_id
_entity_poly.type
_entity_poly.pdbx_seq_one_letter_code
_entity_poly.pdbx_strand_id
1 'polypeptide(L)'
;MQAALNRWFGLRGEDARKLFTMLPVFYFGGVAESLNYTAFMALFNQRFGVQFLPYVYIAEAVIMPVEGWLLAKLAGRTAKDRFMRILYLIMLFILIGNGAVLLAFMAGGFDFRYYYPILFVSSNFVVRQLTLLLWSTAFDLCPTQQAKRLMPVFVASTTMGGITAGIGAYLIGKWFGTVAVYALAPVMLLIGYGFFRKSLARYLTPLMIKEAARKQEAPETVRQDERTNRYYMKQIVASPFLLTAIGLMTLMPTLYFMMEYQYFNVAEAHFTNEGDLTAFYGLITALQFTLCLGLQTVSGKLMNKLGASNVLLGISLLFAGGFGLVSVSMNGPYGLGVISFSYAVLYILLYYIAEPCYQLFFKMMPISERDGFRYYAQGLAASGGILIGSFLSMTHSMSWLGLAPLAWIGIALSLVLIVVAWYGRHLYIRELVGSVQSLFADLSENAVSFLGAMNSSKSLSAILGYLKHPNDYVRELALELIGKVKDSTFFPHLIGLTGDGSARIRFAALRAMNLQTASLQELVQVAAFLEDPDEEVRAECVKLLGRAKHMKSQAHFFLRAKLLDAQPRVVHEGIKALYALESEESYPACEETLVSMLDKGGEWAIYGCRTVADLKLTSYAPWLMTLLEDPKPAVRAAAIHGLGKLGYTEAAPALLAMIPLADKEIRKAILDAFIDIGQPAVPVLLEHAAGGNPFIWNLSVTALAYILDEKTIRQDLIDLCIQRITTSSREGALPEALDRLGKPELSELAAQRVVEIHLSLLEGVWAVLAQLSDERVVLSLQDTIRDDNEEVRENGMEVLAEGIGDRRLSGALLDFLKRMEHADDSGSGHPRALIEDARTWPDEWLSRIAAHAVEEGERSAVKEARKMLSMLDKVIFLKQVSLFSDLSVDELGHLAGISQEEVHPEGAILLRRGEPSPSLYIVIEGTVELSNGLEGVSGGTIGVISSKQSLGETSALDGAASSVTAEVIFDDALLLAMHGAQLSRLIRLYPEIGIGLLHATSARVRLLENMLMKMA
;
A
#
# COMPACT_ATOMS: atom_id res chain seq x y z
N MET A 1 30.57 -12.61 -13.98
CA MET A 1 30.61 -12.83 -12.51
C MET A 1 30.30 -11.56 -11.73
N GLN A 2 31.00 -10.44 -11.95
CA GLN A 2 30.71 -9.14 -11.30
C GLN A 2 29.30 -8.60 -11.60
N ALA A 3 28.83 -8.71 -12.85
CA ALA A 3 27.45 -8.34 -13.21
C ALA A 3 26.38 -9.25 -12.56
N ALA A 4 26.69 -10.53 -12.34
CA ALA A 4 25.79 -11.48 -11.67
C ALA A 4 25.72 -11.23 -10.15
N LEU A 5 26.86 -10.91 -9.52
CA LEU A 5 26.93 -10.48 -8.12
C LEU A 5 26.24 -9.13 -7.89
N ASN A 6 26.43 -8.17 -8.80
CA ASN A 6 25.73 -6.88 -8.72
C ASN A 6 24.22 -7.03 -8.89
N ARG A 7 23.75 -7.94 -9.76
CA ARG A 7 22.32 -8.28 -9.86
C ARG A 7 21.80 -8.95 -8.59
N TRP A 8 22.53 -9.91 -8.03
CA TRP A 8 22.08 -10.64 -6.84
C TRP A 8 21.97 -9.77 -5.58
N PHE A 9 22.80 -8.72 -5.48
CA PHE A 9 22.77 -7.75 -4.37
C PHE A 9 22.08 -6.42 -4.71
N GLY A 10 21.50 -6.26 -5.91
CA GLY A 10 20.82 -5.03 -6.35
C GLY A 10 21.72 -3.78 -6.37
N LEU A 11 23.04 -3.95 -6.58
CA LEU A 11 24.02 -2.88 -6.46
C LEU A 11 24.07 -1.99 -7.70
N ARG A 12 23.95 -0.66 -7.52
CA ARG A 12 24.13 0.31 -8.62
C ARG A 12 25.62 0.59 -8.84
N GLY A 13 25.99 1.03 -10.06
CA GLY A 13 27.39 1.35 -10.41
C GLY A 13 28.03 2.40 -9.49
N GLU A 14 27.23 3.30 -8.92
CA GLU A 14 27.64 4.32 -7.96
C GLU A 14 28.01 3.75 -6.58
N ASP A 15 27.37 2.64 -6.18
CA ASP A 15 27.53 2.01 -4.88
C ASP A 15 28.86 1.24 -4.77
N ALA A 16 29.38 0.74 -5.89
CA ALA A 16 30.61 -0.05 -5.95
C ALA A 16 31.85 0.68 -5.39
N ARG A 17 31.95 1.99 -5.62
CA ARG A 17 33.08 2.81 -5.11
C ARG A 17 33.01 3.03 -3.60
N LYS A 18 31.80 3.14 -3.04
CA LYS A 18 31.57 3.23 -1.59
C LYS A 18 31.88 1.90 -0.90
N LEU A 19 31.40 0.80 -1.47
CA LEU A 19 31.63 -0.55 -0.96
C LEU A 19 33.13 -0.87 -0.88
N PHE A 20 33.91 -0.54 -1.90
CA PHE A 20 35.35 -0.84 -1.91
C PHE A 20 36.12 -0.15 -0.76
N THR A 21 35.68 1.03 -0.33
CA THR A 21 36.29 1.74 0.80
C THR A 21 35.78 1.29 2.17
N MET A 22 34.53 0.82 2.24
CA MET A 22 33.87 0.49 3.51
C MET A 22 34.02 -0.98 3.90
N LEU A 23 33.95 -1.93 2.95
CA LEU A 23 34.05 -3.37 3.26
C LEU A 23 35.30 -3.74 4.07
N PRO A 24 36.50 -3.23 3.77
CA PRO A 24 37.68 -3.52 4.60
C PRO A 24 37.52 -3.06 6.05
N VAL A 25 36.82 -1.95 6.30
CA VAL A 25 36.58 -1.43 7.66
C VAL A 25 35.72 -2.42 8.47
N PHE A 26 34.64 -2.92 7.88
CA PHE A 26 33.74 -3.89 8.52
C PHE A 26 34.41 -5.25 8.70
N TYR A 27 35.17 -5.70 7.69
CA TYR A 27 35.94 -6.94 7.77
C TYR A 27 36.97 -6.89 8.90
N PHE A 28 37.92 -5.94 8.87
CA PHE A 28 38.97 -5.87 9.89
C PHE A 28 38.43 -5.50 11.28
N GLY A 29 37.37 -4.70 11.34
CA GLY A 29 36.63 -4.42 12.58
C GLY A 29 36.06 -5.70 13.18
N GLY A 30 35.32 -6.49 12.40
CA GLY A 30 34.74 -7.77 12.84
C GLY A 30 35.80 -8.81 13.23
N VAL A 31 36.94 -8.86 12.52
CA VAL A 31 38.07 -9.72 12.89
C VAL A 31 38.61 -9.32 14.26
N ALA A 32 38.91 -8.04 14.46
CA ALA A 32 39.47 -7.55 15.70
C ALA A 32 38.52 -7.73 16.90
N GLU A 33 37.24 -7.44 16.70
CA GLU A 33 36.18 -7.63 17.69
C GLU A 33 36.12 -9.09 18.15
N SER A 34 36.06 -10.02 17.20
CA SER A 34 35.92 -11.45 17.49
C SER A 34 37.18 -12.02 18.15
N LEU A 35 38.38 -11.68 17.67
CA LEU A 35 39.64 -12.11 18.29
C LEU A 35 39.78 -11.58 19.72
N ASN A 36 39.45 -10.31 19.94
CA ASN A 36 39.45 -9.70 21.26
C ASN A 36 38.49 -10.46 22.19
N TYR A 37 37.23 -10.64 21.77
CA TYR A 37 36.20 -11.35 22.52
C TYR A 37 36.63 -12.76 22.91
N THR A 38 37.05 -13.57 21.94
CA THR A 38 37.48 -14.96 22.18
C THR A 38 38.65 -15.03 23.15
N ALA A 39 39.63 -14.12 23.03
CA ALA A 39 40.85 -14.18 23.83
C ALA A 39 40.65 -13.68 25.27
N PHE A 40 39.97 -12.54 25.50
CA PHE A 40 39.77 -12.05 26.87
C PHE A 40 38.80 -12.94 27.65
N MET A 41 37.79 -13.54 26.99
CA MET A 41 36.89 -14.49 27.62
C MET A 41 37.63 -15.76 28.06
N ALA A 42 38.48 -16.33 27.21
CA ALA A 42 39.28 -17.49 27.58
C ALA A 42 40.25 -17.19 28.74
N LEU A 43 40.94 -16.03 28.71
CA LEU A 43 41.84 -15.61 29.80
C LEU A 43 41.09 -15.38 31.12
N PHE A 44 39.94 -14.72 31.08
CA PHE A 44 39.14 -14.47 32.27
C PHE A 44 38.61 -15.79 32.87
N ASN A 45 38.05 -16.65 32.02
CA ASN A 45 37.43 -17.91 32.45
C ASN A 45 38.44 -18.82 33.14
N GLN A 46 39.65 -19.01 32.59
CA GLN A 46 40.63 -19.91 33.22
C GLN A 46 41.44 -19.29 34.36
N ARG A 47 41.81 -18.00 34.28
CA ARG A 47 42.72 -17.39 35.28
C ARG A 47 42.00 -16.74 36.45
N PHE A 48 40.79 -16.23 36.23
CA PHE A 48 39.97 -15.61 37.28
C PHE A 48 38.89 -16.57 37.79
N GLY A 49 38.25 -17.32 36.89
CA GLY A 49 37.24 -18.34 37.15
C GLY A 49 35.85 -17.92 36.65
N VAL A 50 35.14 -18.82 35.95
CA VAL A 50 33.80 -18.55 35.38
C VAL A 50 32.76 -18.21 36.45
N GLN A 51 32.94 -18.71 37.68
CA GLN A 51 32.07 -18.39 38.81
C GLN A 51 31.93 -16.88 39.09
N PHE A 52 32.92 -16.06 38.71
CA PHE A 52 32.88 -14.61 38.91
C PHE A 52 32.25 -13.83 37.75
N LEU A 53 31.96 -14.48 36.62
CA LEU A 53 31.35 -13.86 35.43
C LEU A 53 30.06 -13.07 35.75
N PRO A 54 29.12 -13.57 36.60
CA PRO A 54 27.90 -12.83 36.91
C PRO A 54 28.15 -11.49 37.62
N TYR A 55 29.19 -11.40 38.46
CA TYR A 55 29.53 -10.15 39.16
C TYR A 55 30.11 -9.12 38.20
N VAL A 56 30.91 -9.56 37.23
CA VAL A 56 31.50 -8.67 36.22
C VAL A 56 30.42 -8.15 35.28
N TYR A 57 29.45 -8.98 34.87
CA TYR A 57 28.30 -8.52 34.09
C TYR A 57 27.39 -7.54 34.84
N ILE A 58 27.18 -7.75 36.15
CA ILE A 58 26.44 -6.76 36.98
C ILE A 58 27.21 -5.45 37.07
N ALA A 59 28.53 -5.50 37.32
CA ALA A 59 29.37 -4.30 37.35
C ALA A 59 29.34 -3.57 35.99
N GLU A 60 29.40 -4.32 34.89
CA GLU A 60 29.31 -3.78 33.55
C GLU A 60 27.96 -3.11 33.27
N ALA A 61 26.84 -3.74 33.66
CA ALA A 61 25.52 -3.15 33.47
C ALA A 61 25.33 -1.82 34.22
N VAL A 62 26.07 -1.62 35.33
CA VAL A 62 26.12 -0.34 36.06
C VAL A 62 27.06 0.68 35.41
N ILE A 63 28.16 0.21 34.81
CA ILE A 63 29.14 1.06 34.12
C ILE A 63 28.58 1.57 32.78
N MET A 64 27.78 0.77 32.07
CA MET A 64 27.18 1.08 30.77
C MET A 64 26.49 2.47 30.71
N PRO A 65 25.56 2.82 31.62
CA PRO A 65 24.92 4.14 31.61
C PRO A 65 25.92 5.29 31.81
N VAL A 66 26.96 5.09 32.63
CA VAL A 66 28.00 6.09 32.91
C VAL A 66 28.86 6.33 31.67
N GLU A 67 29.26 5.25 30.99
CA GLU A 67 29.97 5.33 29.71
C GLU A 67 29.13 6.03 28.64
N GLY A 68 27.86 5.68 28.51
CA GLY A 68 26.94 6.29 27.56
C GLY A 68 26.80 7.80 27.79
N TRP A 69 26.65 8.22 29.05
CA TRP A 69 26.63 9.64 29.43
C TRP A 69 27.94 10.36 29.07
N LEU A 70 29.10 9.73 29.33
CA LEU A 70 30.40 10.30 29.03
C LEU A 70 30.61 10.48 27.51
N LEU A 71 30.24 9.46 26.73
CA LEU A 71 30.31 9.49 25.27
C LEU A 71 29.37 10.53 24.67
N ALA A 72 28.14 10.65 25.18
CA ALA A 72 27.19 11.67 24.74
C ALA A 72 27.74 13.10 24.99
N LYS A 73 28.33 13.33 26.17
CA LYS A 73 28.97 14.61 26.51
C LYS A 73 30.17 14.92 25.61
N LEU A 74 30.95 13.90 25.23
CA LEU A 74 32.08 14.06 24.32
C LEU A 74 31.64 14.32 22.87
N ALA A 75 30.58 13.63 22.42
CA ALA A 75 29.96 13.83 21.12
C ALA A 75 29.38 15.24 20.96
N GLY A 76 28.75 15.79 22.01
CA GLY A 76 28.22 17.17 21.99
C GLY A 76 29.30 18.27 21.92
N ARG A 77 30.56 17.95 22.25
CA ARG A 77 31.68 18.91 22.27
C ARG A 77 32.58 18.85 21.04
N THR A 78 32.42 17.82 20.20
CA THR A 78 33.33 17.59 19.07
C THR A 78 32.57 17.37 17.78
N ALA A 79 33.12 17.82 16.65
CA ALA A 79 32.54 17.49 15.35
C ALA A 79 32.48 15.96 15.18
N LYS A 80 31.38 15.45 14.62
CA LYS A 80 31.07 14.01 14.54
C LYS A 80 32.18 13.17 13.91
N ASP A 81 32.82 13.68 12.85
CA ASP A 81 33.96 13.05 12.19
C ASP A 81 35.22 13.00 13.10
N ARG A 82 35.43 14.01 13.94
CA ARG A 82 36.50 14.04 14.94
C ARG A 82 36.18 13.10 16.10
N PHE A 83 34.95 13.10 16.59
CA PHE A 83 34.49 12.18 17.63
C PHE A 83 34.73 10.71 17.24
N MET A 84 34.25 10.31 16.07
CA MET A 84 34.41 8.93 15.56
C MET A 84 35.87 8.50 15.46
N ARG A 85 36.77 9.40 15.02
CA ARG A 85 38.22 9.12 14.97
C ARG A 85 38.84 8.99 16.37
N ILE A 86 38.48 9.89 17.29
CA ILE A 86 38.98 9.85 18.67
C ILE A 86 38.56 8.54 19.33
N LEU A 87 37.29 8.16 19.17
CA LEU A 87 36.74 6.94 19.73
C LEU A 87 37.44 5.69 19.18
N TYR A 88 37.68 5.62 17.87
CA TYR A 88 38.45 4.54 17.26
C TYR A 88 39.86 4.43 17.84
N LEU A 89 40.55 5.56 18.01
CA LEU A 89 41.89 5.59 18.59
C LEU A 89 41.89 5.18 20.07
N ILE A 90 40.91 5.61 20.87
CA ILE A 90 40.77 5.18 22.27
C ILE A 90 40.68 3.66 22.35
N MET A 91 39.83 3.03 21.55
CA MET A 91 39.69 1.57 21.51
C MET A 91 41.00 0.88 21.10
N LEU A 92 41.68 1.40 20.08
CA LEU A 92 42.98 0.88 19.65
C LEU A 92 44.02 0.96 20.78
N PHE A 93 44.12 2.09 21.48
CA PHE A 93 45.06 2.27 22.59
C PHE A 93 44.73 1.37 23.78
N ILE A 94 43.44 1.12 24.07
CA ILE A 94 43.03 0.17 25.12
C ILE A 94 43.54 -1.23 24.79
N LEU A 95 43.34 -1.72 23.56
CA LEU A 95 43.81 -3.06 23.17
C LEU A 95 45.33 -3.17 23.17
N ILE A 96 46.04 -2.14 22.70
CA ILE A 96 47.52 -2.11 22.74
C ILE A 96 48.00 -2.13 24.19
N GLY A 97 47.41 -1.31 25.07
CA GLY A 97 47.75 -1.25 26.49
C GLY A 97 47.54 -2.59 27.18
N ASN A 98 46.36 -3.19 26.99
CA ASN A 98 46.04 -4.49 27.55
C ASN A 98 46.95 -5.60 27.01
N GLY A 99 47.22 -5.61 25.70
CA GLY A 99 48.13 -6.56 25.08
C GLY A 99 49.57 -6.43 25.61
N ALA A 100 50.05 -5.20 25.82
CA ALA A 100 51.36 -4.95 26.39
C ALA A 100 51.48 -5.45 27.83
N VAL A 101 50.44 -5.27 28.65
CA VAL A 101 50.39 -5.80 30.03
C VAL A 101 50.41 -7.32 30.03
N LEU A 102 49.62 -7.97 29.17
CA LEU A 102 49.60 -9.44 29.05
C LEU A 102 50.94 -10.01 28.57
N LEU A 103 51.60 -9.35 27.61
CA LEU A 103 52.94 -9.74 27.15
C LEU A 103 53.99 -9.51 28.25
N ALA A 104 53.86 -8.47 29.07
CA ALA A 104 54.74 -8.22 30.20
C ALA A 104 54.59 -9.30 31.29
N PHE A 105 53.37 -9.77 31.56
CA PHE A 105 53.14 -10.92 32.46
C PHE A 105 53.78 -12.20 31.89
N MET A 106 53.63 -12.42 30.58
CA MET A 106 54.24 -13.58 29.91
C MET A 106 55.77 -13.55 29.94
N ALA A 107 56.39 -12.39 29.71
CA ALA A 107 57.85 -12.24 29.72
C ALA A 107 58.46 -12.19 31.13
N GLY A 108 57.72 -11.62 32.10
CA GLY A 108 58.17 -11.44 33.48
C GLY A 108 57.91 -12.63 34.40
N GLY A 109 57.12 -13.61 33.98
CA GLY A 109 56.81 -14.81 34.78
C GLY A 109 55.99 -14.53 36.05
N PHE A 110 55.36 -13.36 36.16
CA PHE A 110 54.45 -12.99 37.25
C PHE A 110 53.04 -12.75 36.71
N ASP A 111 52.02 -13.13 37.48
CA ASP A 111 50.61 -12.97 37.10
C ASP A 111 49.81 -12.25 38.19
N PHE A 112 49.11 -11.17 37.82
CA PHE A 112 48.26 -10.42 38.73
C PHE A 112 46.77 -10.75 38.48
N ARG A 113 46.23 -11.65 39.32
CA ARG A 113 44.86 -12.17 39.18
C ARG A 113 43.78 -11.08 39.12
N TYR A 114 43.91 -9.96 39.82
CA TYR A 114 42.89 -8.90 39.81
C TYR A 114 42.93 -8.02 38.55
N TYR A 115 43.87 -8.25 37.63
CA TYR A 115 43.87 -7.58 36.33
C TYR A 115 42.79 -8.11 35.38
N TYR A 116 42.43 -9.40 35.45
CA TYR A 116 41.50 -10.01 34.49
C TYR A 116 40.10 -9.39 34.48
N PRO A 117 39.50 -8.97 35.61
CA PRO A 117 38.27 -8.17 35.58
C PRO A 117 38.44 -6.80 34.89
N ILE A 118 39.60 -6.15 35.05
CA ILE A 118 39.90 -4.88 34.38
C ILE A 118 40.08 -5.11 32.88
N LEU A 119 40.80 -6.16 32.49
CA LEU A 119 40.93 -6.62 31.11
C LEU A 119 39.56 -6.91 30.50
N PHE A 120 38.67 -7.57 31.24
CA PHE A 120 37.31 -7.86 30.80
C PHE A 120 36.52 -6.59 30.52
N VAL A 121 36.39 -5.69 31.50
CA VAL A 121 35.60 -4.46 31.36
C VAL A 121 36.15 -3.57 30.25
N SER A 122 37.47 -3.40 30.17
CA SER A 122 38.11 -2.57 29.14
C SER A 122 38.06 -3.19 27.75
N SER A 123 38.17 -4.51 27.62
CA SER A 123 38.07 -5.21 26.34
C SER A 123 36.62 -5.31 25.86
N ASN A 124 35.66 -5.48 26.77
CA ASN A 124 34.24 -5.50 26.44
C ASN A 124 33.72 -4.10 26.04
N PHE A 125 34.25 -3.04 26.66
CA PHE A 125 34.06 -1.66 26.18
C PHE A 125 34.42 -1.53 24.70
N VAL A 126 35.56 -2.10 24.28
CA VAL A 126 35.97 -2.06 22.87
C VAL A 126 35.01 -2.85 21.99
N VAL A 127 34.63 -4.08 22.37
CA VAL A 127 33.66 -4.90 21.58
C VAL A 127 32.38 -4.11 21.32
N ARG A 128 31.73 -3.62 22.39
CA ARG A 128 30.48 -2.89 22.28
C ARG A 128 30.63 -1.60 21.47
N GLN A 129 31.67 -0.81 21.76
CA GLN A 129 31.80 0.51 21.16
C GLN A 129 32.26 0.46 19.70
N LEU A 130 33.05 -0.56 19.34
CA LEU A 130 33.45 -0.81 17.95
C LEU A 130 32.23 -1.17 17.11
N THR A 131 31.35 -2.03 17.61
CA THR A 131 30.11 -2.40 16.95
C THR A 131 29.21 -1.19 16.76
N LEU A 132 28.98 -0.38 17.81
CA LEU A 132 28.24 0.87 17.70
C LEU A 132 28.85 1.84 16.68
N LEU A 133 30.18 1.97 16.65
CA LEU A 133 30.89 2.85 15.73
C LEU A 133 30.75 2.40 14.27
N LEU A 134 30.90 1.10 14.00
CA LEU A 134 30.74 0.53 12.66
C LEU A 134 29.32 0.77 12.14
N TRP A 135 28.29 0.49 12.96
CA TRP A 135 26.90 0.69 12.59
C TRP A 135 26.52 2.15 12.41
N SER A 136 26.95 3.05 13.31
CA SER A 136 26.73 4.49 13.13
C SER A 136 27.35 4.99 11.82
N THR A 137 28.56 4.54 11.51
CA THR A 137 29.25 4.90 10.26
C THR A 137 28.48 4.37 9.04
N ALA A 138 27.90 3.17 9.14
CA ALA A 138 27.08 2.61 8.06
C ALA A 138 25.87 3.50 7.74
N PHE A 139 25.08 3.86 8.76
CA PHE A 139 23.87 4.67 8.62
C PHE A 139 24.18 6.09 8.14
N ASP A 140 25.25 6.69 8.64
CA ASP A 140 25.61 8.06 8.28
C ASP A 140 26.12 8.20 6.83
N LEU A 141 26.70 7.14 6.26
CA LEU A 141 27.24 7.16 4.90
C LEU A 141 26.23 6.72 3.82
N CYS A 142 25.13 6.08 4.23
CA CYS A 142 24.12 5.53 3.35
C CYS A 142 22.76 6.20 3.61
N PRO A 143 22.22 6.99 2.67
CA PRO A 143 20.82 7.40 2.69
C PRO A 143 19.89 6.20 2.93
N THR A 144 18.71 6.43 3.51
CA THR A 144 17.71 5.38 3.83
C THR A 144 17.48 4.38 2.70
N GLN A 145 17.42 4.85 1.45
CA GLN A 145 17.29 4.02 0.25
C GLN A 145 18.53 3.19 -0.10
N GLN A 146 19.74 3.71 0.14
CA GLN A 146 20.99 2.98 -0.08
C GLN A 146 21.26 1.97 1.05
N ALA A 147 20.83 2.27 2.29
CA ALA A 147 21.01 1.41 3.44
C ALA A 147 20.35 0.04 3.25
N LYS A 148 19.11 -0.02 2.72
CA LYS A 148 18.42 -1.30 2.46
C LYS A 148 19.22 -2.25 1.55
N ARG A 149 19.97 -1.71 0.60
CA ARG A 149 20.79 -2.48 -0.36
C ARG A 149 22.18 -2.82 0.17
N LEU A 150 22.82 -1.86 0.85
CA LEU A 150 24.23 -1.98 1.26
C LEU A 150 24.42 -2.63 2.64
N MET A 151 23.45 -2.51 3.55
CA MET A 151 23.56 -3.09 4.90
C MET A 151 23.77 -4.61 4.90
N PRO A 152 23.05 -5.41 4.08
CA PRO A 152 23.30 -6.86 4.03
C PRO A 152 24.74 -7.20 3.64
N VAL A 153 25.36 -6.40 2.76
CA VAL A 153 26.73 -6.59 2.29
C VAL A 153 27.74 -6.20 3.39
N PHE A 154 27.48 -5.14 4.15
CA PHE A 154 28.31 -4.78 5.31
C PHE A 154 28.27 -5.83 6.40
N VAL A 155 27.08 -6.36 6.72
CA VAL A 155 26.93 -7.45 7.67
C VAL A 155 27.66 -8.70 7.19
N ALA A 156 27.51 -9.07 5.93
CA ALA A 156 28.24 -10.21 5.36
C ALA A 156 29.76 -10.04 5.50
N SER A 157 30.27 -8.82 5.31
CA SER A 157 31.69 -8.49 5.49
C SER A 157 32.16 -8.67 6.94
N THR A 158 31.38 -8.20 7.92
CA THR A 158 31.67 -8.39 9.35
C THR A 158 31.63 -9.87 9.73
N THR A 159 30.60 -10.60 9.26
CA THR A 159 30.42 -12.03 9.49
C THR A 159 31.58 -12.85 8.90
N MET A 160 32.05 -12.52 7.69
CA MET A 160 33.26 -13.10 7.13
C MET A 160 34.49 -12.82 8.01
N GLY A 161 34.59 -11.60 8.54
CA GLY A 161 35.61 -11.25 9.54
C GLY A 161 35.56 -12.15 10.77
N GLY A 162 34.37 -12.36 11.34
CA GLY A 162 34.15 -13.28 12.47
C GLY A 162 34.55 -14.73 12.16
N ILE A 163 34.28 -15.24 10.96
CA ILE A 163 34.73 -16.58 10.52
C ILE A 163 36.26 -16.64 10.49
N THR A 164 36.91 -15.65 9.88
CA THR A 164 38.38 -15.62 9.80
C THR A 164 39.04 -15.46 11.17
N ALA A 165 38.44 -14.69 12.08
CA ALA A 165 38.86 -14.59 13.47
C ALA A 165 38.70 -15.91 14.23
N GLY A 166 37.56 -16.60 14.07
CA GLY A 166 37.34 -17.90 14.72
C GLY A 166 38.34 -18.97 14.28
N ILE A 167 38.60 -19.07 12.96
CA ILE A 167 39.63 -19.97 12.41
C ILE A 167 41.02 -19.52 12.88
N GLY A 168 41.29 -18.21 12.89
CA GLY A 168 42.53 -17.64 13.39
C GLY A 168 42.79 -17.96 14.86
N ALA A 169 41.77 -17.83 15.72
CA ALA A 169 41.84 -18.18 17.14
C ALA A 169 42.02 -19.69 17.34
N TYR A 170 41.37 -20.53 16.52
CA TYR A 170 41.58 -21.99 16.53
C TYR A 170 43.03 -22.38 16.22
N LEU A 171 43.59 -21.82 15.15
CA LEU A 171 44.97 -22.12 14.73
C LEU A 171 45.99 -21.49 15.67
N ILE A 172 45.91 -20.18 15.92
CA ILE A 172 46.92 -19.46 16.71
C ILE A 172 46.84 -19.84 18.19
N GLY A 173 45.63 -20.02 18.74
CA GLY A 173 45.43 -20.40 20.13
C GLY A 173 46.09 -21.73 20.50
N LYS A 174 46.04 -22.71 19.58
CA LYS A 174 46.65 -24.04 19.80
C LYS A 174 48.19 -24.01 19.78
N TRP A 175 48.79 -23.20 18.90
CA TRP A 175 50.23 -23.21 18.67
C TRP A 175 51.01 -22.12 19.43
N PHE A 176 50.39 -20.95 19.64
CA PHE A 176 51.03 -19.76 20.20
C PHE A 176 50.35 -19.23 21.47
N GLY A 177 49.26 -19.86 21.93
CA GLY A 177 48.54 -19.52 23.15
C GLY A 177 47.59 -18.31 23.01
N THR A 178 46.77 -18.10 24.04
CA THR A 178 45.68 -17.11 24.04
C THR A 178 46.15 -15.66 24.01
N VAL A 179 47.29 -15.36 24.64
CA VAL A 179 47.87 -14.01 24.64
C VAL A 179 48.27 -13.57 23.22
N ALA A 180 48.75 -14.50 22.39
CA ALA A 180 49.07 -14.22 20.99
C ALA A 180 47.81 -13.90 20.16
N VAL A 181 46.69 -14.59 20.45
CA VAL A 181 45.38 -14.31 19.83
C VAL A 181 44.90 -12.90 20.21
N TYR A 182 45.01 -12.50 21.49
CA TYR A 182 44.66 -11.15 21.94
C TYR A 182 45.52 -10.07 21.27
N ALA A 183 46.84 -10.29 21.17
CA ALA A 183 47.78 -9.35 20.57
C ALA A 183 47.55 -9.09 19.07
N LEU A 184 46.84 -10.00 18.37
CA LEU A 184 46.49 -9.83 16.96
C LEU A 184 45.35 -8.84 16.74
N ALA A 185 44.44 -8.68 17.69
CA ALA A 185 43.29 -7.77 17.59
C ALA A 185 43.68 -6.29 17.32
N PRO A 186 44.63 -5.65 18.07
CA PRO A 186 45.05 -4.29 17.77
C PRO A 186 45.75 -4.14 16.41
N VAL A 187 46.43 -5.19 15.92
CA VAL A 187 47.04 -5.18 14.57
C VAL A 187 45.96 -5.09 13.50
N MET A 188 44.87 -5.84 13.64
CA MET A 188 43.74 -5.79 12.72
C MET A 188 43.03 -4.43 12.75
N LEU A 189 42.82 -3.83 13.93
CA LEU A 189 42.27 -2.47 14.03
C LEU A 189 43.20 -1.41 13.42
N LEU A 190 44.51 -1.55 13.57
CA LEU A 190 45.48 -0.63 12.95
C LEU A 190 45.35 -0.64 11.42
N ILE A 191 45.20 -1.83 10.82
CA ILE A 191 44.96 -1.99 9.38
C ILE A 191 43.62 -1.36 8.99
N GLY A 192 42.56 -1.63 9.76
CA GLY A 192 41.22 -1.06 9.55
C GLY A 192 41.17 0.47 9.65
N TYR A 193 41.99 1.08 10.52
CA TYR A 193 42.02 2.52 10.73
C TYR A 193 42.35 3.32 9.46
N GLY A 194 43.25 2.81 8.61
CA GLY A 194 43.61 3.44 7.34
C GLY A 194 42.42 3.60 6.40
N PHE A 195 41.61 2.53 6.28
CA PHE A 195 40.37 2.54 5.50
C PHE A 195 39.28 3.38 6.15
N PHE A 196 39.15 3.29 7.49
CA PHE A 196 38.17 4.07 8.26
C PHE A 196 38.38 5.57 8.09
N ARG A 197 39.62 6.05 8.24
CA ARG A 197 39.98 7.46 8.03
C ARG A 197 39.67 7.92 6.61
N LYS A 198 39.99 7.09 5.60
CA LYS A 198 39.74 7.40 4.18
C LYS A 198 38.25 7.48 3.88
N SER A 199 37.43 6.60 4.47
CA SER A 199 35.98 6.63 4.34
C SER A 199 35.37 7.90 4.94
N LEU A 200 35.79 8.25 6.16
CA LEU A 200 35.30 9.44 6.87
C LEU A 200 35.63 10.75 6.14
N ALA A 201 36.85 10.85 5.60
CA ALA A 201 37.32 12.03 4.88
C ALA A 201 36.63 12.21 3.51
N ARG A 202 36.29 11.11 2.84
CA ARG A 202 35.75 11.13 1.47
C ARG A 202 34.24 11.28 1.42
N TYR A 203 33.52 10.74 2.41
CA TYR A 203 32.05 10.71 2.39
C TYR A 203 31.41 11.51 3.53
N LEU A 204 31.84 11.32 4.78
CA LEU A 204 31.16 11.94 5.93
C LEU A 204 31.41 13.45 6.05
N THR A 205 32.65 13.90 5.86
CA THR A 205 32.99 15.34 6.02
C THR A 205 32.25 16.25 5.03
N PRO A 206 32.15 15.90 3.73
CA PRO A 206 31.35 16.68 2.77
C PRO A 206 29.85 16.71 3.08
N LEU A 207 29.27 15.58 3.53
CA LEU A 207 27.86 15.48 3.92
C LEU A 207 27.54 16.42 5.10
N MET A 208 28.38 16.43 6.13
CA MET A 208 28.20 17.27 7.32
C MET A 208 28.31 18.77 7.00
N ILE A 209 29.17 19.17 6.06
CA ILE A 209 29.27 20.58 5.63
C ILE A 209 27.96 21.02 4.94
N LYS A 210 27.39 20.12 4.11
CA LYS A 210 26.13 20.37 3.41
C LYS A 210 24.93 20.43 4.37
N GLU A 211 24.90 19.56 5.39
CA GLU A 211 23.88 19.58 6.45
C GLU A 211 24.01 20.79 7.39
N ALA A 212 25.24 21.21 7.72
CA ALA A 212 25.47 22.40 8.54
C ALA A 212 25.00 23.68 7.84
N ALA A 213 25.21 23.78 6.51
CA ALA A 213 24.66 24.86 5.70
C ALA A 213 23.12 24.84 5.69
N ARG A 214 22.51 23.65 5.53
CA ARG A 214 21.04 23.49 5.50
C ARG A 214 20.37 23.77 6.86
N LYS A 215 21.02 23.44 7.98
CA LYS A 215 20.53 23.75 9.34
C LYS A 215 20.62 25.24 9.70
N GLN A 216 21.49 26.01 9.04
CA GLN A 216 21.55 27.46 9.19
C GLN A 216 20.37 28.16 8.49
N GLU A 217 19.81 27.57 7.44
CA GLU A 217 18.69 28.11 6.65
C GLU A 217 17.29 27.73 7.20
N ALA A 218 17.18 26.80 8.16
CA ALA A 218 15.89 26.34 8.69
C ALA A 218 15.29 27.28 9.76
N PRO A 219 13.97 27.54 9.74
CA PRO A 219 13.28 28.45 10.67
C PRO A 219 13.34 27.98 12.14
N GLU A 220 13.35 28.93 13.07
CA GLU A 220 13.60 28.73 14.51
C GLU A 220 12.61 27.79 15.21
N THR A 221 11.41 27.61 14.69
CA THR A 221 10.38 26.72 15.26
C THR A 221 10.78 25.23 15.21
N VAL A 222 11.69 24.83 14.32
CA VAL A 222 12.20 23.45 14.22
C VAL A 222 13.40 23.20 15.17
N ARG A 223 13.95 24.26 15.78
CA ARG A 223 15.16 24.17 16.63
C ARG A 223 14.90 23.68 18.05
N GLN A 224 13.65 23.58 18.49
CA GLN A 224 13.31 23.22 19.87
C GLN A 224 12.40 21.99 19.91
N ASP A 225 12.99 20.81 20.06
CA ASP A 225 12.29 19.68 20.68
C ASP A 225 13.32 18.70 21.28
N GLU A 226 14.23 19.19 22.14
CA GLU A 226 15.00 18.31 23.04
C GLU A 226 14.07 17.85 24.18
N ARG A 227 13.15 16.92 23.84
CA ARG A 227 12.25 16.30 24.81
C ARG A 227 13.06 15.42 25.75
N THR A 228 12.81 15.58 27.05
CA THR A 228 13.63 14.98 28.13
C THR A 228 13.37 13.48 28.27
N ASN A 229 14.36 12.67 28.70
CA ASN A 229 14.22 11.24 29.03
C ASN A 229 12.98 10.89 29.88
N ARG A 230 12.52 11.84 30.71
CA ARG A 230 11.31 11.71 31.53
C ARG A 230 10.01 11.60 30.70
N TYR A 231 9.95 12.23 29.54
CA TYR A 231 8.84 12.15 28.59
C TYR A 231 8.73 10.73 28.01
N TYR A 232 9.83 10.22 27.44
CA TYR A 232 9.90 8.87 26.89
C TYR A 232 9.51 7.81 27.92
N MET A 233 10.02 7.93 29.15
CA MET A 233 9.67 7.02 30.24
C MET A 233 8.16 7.03 30.57
N LYS A 234 7.54 8.21 30.64
CA LYS A 234 6.10 8.32 30.94
C LYS A 234 5.24 7.70 29.85
N GLN A 235 5.62 7.89 28.58
CA GLN A 235 4.86 7.39 27.43
C GLN A 235 5.05 5.88 27.21
N ILE A 236 6.25 5.35 27.47
CA ILE A 236 6.51 3.90 27.51
C ILE A 236 5.63 3.20 28.53
N VAL A 237 5.52 3.75 29.75
CA VAL A 237 4.70 3.13 30.82
C VAL A 237 3.21 3.27 30.53
N ALA A 238 2.80 4.32 29.82
CA ALA A 238 1.41 4.53 29.43
C ALA A 238 0.95 3.61 28.29
N SER A 239 1.85 3.19 27.39
CA SER A 239 1.53 2.31 26.28
C SER A 239 1.75 0.83 26.63
N PRO A 240 0.68 0.00 26.67
CA PRO A 240 0.85 -1.43 26.91
C PRO A 240 1.69 -2.10 25.81
N PHE A 241 1.62 -1.61 24.57
CA PHE A 241 2.44 -2.10 23.46
C PHE A 241 3.94 -1.87 23.71
N LEU A 242 4.34 -0.63 24.01
CA LEU A 242 5.75 -0.31 24.26
C LEU A 242 6.29 -1.08 25.48
N LEU A 243 5.46 -1.29 26.51
CA LEU A 243 5.84 -2.10 27.66
C LEU A 243 6.10 -3.57 27.27
N THR A 244 5.27 -4.16 26.41
CA THR A 244 5.50 -5.52 25.91
C THR A 244 6.74 -5.62 25.03
N ALA A 245 7.02 -4.62 24.20
CA ALA A 245 8.23 -4.54 23.39
C ALA A 245 9.49 -4.52 24.29
N ILE A 246 9.50 -3.68 25.33
CA ILE A 246 10.59 -3.64 26.32
C ILE A 246 10.68 -4.97 27.08
N GLY A 247 9.55 -5.59 27.43
CA GLY A 247 9.51 -6.90 28.06
C GLY A 247 10.22 -7.97 27.21
N LEU A 248 9.93 -8.04 25.91
CA LEU A 248 10.62 -8.94 24.97
C LEU A 248 12.11 -8.63 24.87
N MET A 249 12.46 -7.35 24.70
CA MET A 249 13.84 -6.88 24.60
C MET A 249 14.64 -7.07 25.90
N THR A 250 13.98 -7.29 27.04
CA THR A 250 14.62 -7.56 28.34
C THR A 250 14.75 -9.06 28.58
N LEU A 251 13.68 -9.83 28.31
CA LEU A 251 13.63 -11.27 28.55
C LEU A 251 14.56 -12.06 27.63
N MET A 252 14.68 -11.69 26.35
CA MET A 252 15.58 -12.43 25.44
C MET A 252 17.06 -12.30 25.84
N PRO A 253 17.62 -11.10 26.12
CA PRO A 253 18.96 -10.99 26.68
C PRO A 253 19.12 -11.69 28.02
N THR A 254 18.12 -11.64 28.91
CA THR A 254 18.13 -12.37 30.20
C THR A 254 18.42 -13.86 29.97
N LEU A 255 17.64 -14.49 29.08
CA LEU A 255 17.81 -15.90 28.73
C LEU A 255 19.14 -16.16 28.02
N TYR A 256 19.59 -15.25 27.16
CA TYR A 256 20.90 -15.38 26.49
C TYR A 256 22.06 -15.42 27.50
N PHE A 257 22.15 -14.45 28.41
CA PHE A 257 23.24 -14.40 29.40
C PHE A 257 23.18 -15.56 30.40
N MET A 258 21.99 -16.09 30.69
CA MET A 258 21.85 -17.33 31.45
C MET A 258 22.40 -18.55 30.70
N MET A 259 22.11 -18.67 29.40
CA MET A 259 22.64 -19.76 28.56
C MET A 259 24.15 -19.64 28.40
N GLU A 260 24.66 -18.43 28.18
CA GLU A 260 26.08 -18.14 28.04
C GLU A 260 26.87 -18.52 29.31
N TYR A 261 26.33 -18.20 30.49
CA TYR A 261 26.93 -18.64 31.76
C TYR A 261 26.98 -20.17 31.87
N GLN A 262 25.91 -20.88 31.51
CA GLN A 262 25.90 -22.35 31.51
C GLN A 262 26.91 -22.94 30.52
N TYR A 263 27.00 -22.35 29.32
CA TYR A 263 28.00 -22.71 28.32
C TYR A 263 29.42 -22.60 28.85
N PHE A 264 29.78 -21.45 29.46
CA PHE A 264 31.13 -21.25 29.96
C PHE A 264 31.48 -22.18 31.12
N ASN A 265 30.56 -22.46 32.04
CA ASN A 265 30.82 -23.41 33.14
C ASN A 265 31.04 -24.84 32.62
N VAL A 266 30.25 -25.28 31.63
CA VAL A 266 30.42 -26.63 31.06
C VAL A 266 31.68 -26.71 30.20
N ALA A 267 32.05 -25.65 29.47
CA ALA A 267 33.28 -25.61 28.68
C ALA A 267 34.53 -25.63 29.57
N GLU A 268 34.57 -24.86 30.66
CA GLU A 268 35.68 -24.86 31.63
C GLU A 268 35.85 -26.24 32.29
N ALA A 269 34.74 -26.93 32.61
CA ALA A 269 34.79 -28.27 33.18
C ALA A 269 35.41 -29.33 32.24
N HIS A 270 35.39 -29.11 30.92
CA HIS A 270 35.92 -30.05 29.92
C HIS A 270 37.36 -29.73 29.47
N PHE A 271 37.80 -28.48 29.55
CA PHE A 271 39.12 -28.05 29.07
C PHE A 271 39.92 -27.35 30.18
N THR A 272 41.03 -27.97 30.58
CA THR A 272 41.93 -27.45 31.64
C THR A 272 43.06 -26.56 31.11
N ASN A 273 43.27 -26.50 29.79
CA ASN A 273 44.35 -25.77 29.14
C ASN A 273 43.82 -24.54 28.37
N GLU A 274 44.49 -23.40 28.52
CA GLU A 274 44.06 -22.10 27.97
C GLU A 274 43.99 -22.12 26.44
N GLY A 275 45.02 -22.71 25.82
CA GLY A 275 45.12 -22.80 24.35
C GLY A 275 44.02 -23.67 23.74
N ASP A 276 43.69 -24.80 24.38
CA ASP A 276 42.65 -25.72 23.91
C ASP A 276 41.24 -25.12 24.09
N LEU A 277 41.00 -24.42 25.20
CA LEU A 277 39.74 -23.70 25.43
C LEU A 277 39.58 -22.55 24.41
N THR A 278 40.64 -21.80 24.15
CA THR A 278 40.63 -20.71 23.15
C THR A 278 40.38 -21.26 21.76
N ALA A 279 40.99 -22.41 21.42
CA ALA A 279 40.76 -23.06 20.15
C ALA A 279 39.30 -23.54 20.02
N PHE A 280 38.74 -24.12 21.08
CA PHE A 280 37.34 -24.53 21.13
C PHE A 280 36.39 -23.33 20.94
N TYR A 281 36.60 -22.22 21.64
CA TYR A 281 35.82 -21.00 21.44
C TYR A 281 35.96 -20.45 20.01
N GLY A 282 37.16 -20.51 19.43
CA GLY A 282 37.39 -20.15 18.03
C GLY A 282 36.60 -21.02 17.05
N LEU A 283 36.52 -22.33 17.28
CA LEU A 283 35.72 -23.27 16.48
C LEU A 283 34.23 -22.96 16.56
N ILE A 284 33.69 -22.77 17.78
CA ILE A 284 32.27 -22.42 17.97
C ILE A 284 31.95 -21.08 17.31
N THR A 285 32.85 -20.09 17.45
CA THR A 285 32.71 -18.77 16.82
C THR A 285 32.68 -18.88 15.29
N ALA A 286 33.59 -19.67 14.70
CA ALA A 286 33.60 -19.89 13.25
C ALA A 286 32.31 -20.58 12.76
N LEU A 287 31.83 -21.60 13.48
CA LEU A 287 30.56 -22.27 13.17
C LEU A 287 29.37 -21.32 13.29
N GLN A 288 29.32 -20.51 14.35
CA GLN A 288 28.28 -19.53 14.60
C GLN A 288 28.18 -18.49 13.48
N PHE A 289 29.31 -17.89 13.07
CA PHE A 289 29.30 -16.91 11.98
C PHE A 289 29.06 -17.57 10.60
N THR A 290 29.45 -18.83 10.41
CA THR A 290 29.11 -19.57 9.18
C THR A 290 27.60 -19.83 9.07
N LEU A 291 26.98 -20.26 10.17
CA LEU A 291 25.52 -20.47 10.25
C LEU A 291 24.77 -19.14 10.09
N CYS A 292 25.28 -18.07 10.70
CA CYS A 292 24.78 -16.71 10.54
C CYS A 292 24.76 -16.27 9.07
N LEU A 293 25.86 -16.46 8.34
CA LEU A 293 25.97 -16.10 6.91
C LEU A 293 24.93 -16.85 6.06
N GLY A 294 24.67 -18.13 6.36
CA GLY A 294 23.61 -18.91 5.71
C GLY A 294 22.22 -18.38 6.04
N LEU A 295 21.91 -18.19 7.32
CA LEU A 295 20.60 -17.70 7.78
C LEU A 295 20.27 -16.29 7.29
N GLN A 296 21.28 -15.45 7.08
CA GLN A 296 21.09 -14.09 6.59
C GLN A 296 20.44 -14.06 5.19
N THR A 297 20.69 -15.07 4.34
CA THR A 297 20.04 -15.18 3.02
C THR A 297 18.55 -15.53 3.10
N VAL A 298 18.12 -16.11 4.23
CA VAL A 298 16.75 -16.59 4.44
C VAL A 298 15.95 -15.64 5.33
N SER A 299 16.58 -14.95 6.28
CA SER A 299 15.93 -14.11 7.30
C SER A 299 14.96 -13.08 6.69
N GLY A 300 15.36 -12.36 5.64
CA GLY A 300 14.48 -11.40 4.97
C GLY A 300 13.26 -12.04 4.30
N LYS A 301 13.44 -13.23 3.70
CA LYS A 301 12.32 -14.01 3.11
C LYS A 301 11.38 -14.52 4.20
N LEU A 302 11.94 -14.92 5.34
CA LEU A 302 11.18 -15.42 6.48
C LEU A 302 10.31 -14.32 7.09
N MET A 303 10.88 -13.13 7.28
CA MET A 303 10.15 -11.97 7.82
C MET A 303 9.04 -11.51 6.89
N ASN A 304 9.29 -11.49 5.57
CA ASN A 304 8.27 -11.17 4.57
C ASN A 304 7.11 -12.18 4.53
N LYS A 305 7.39 -13.47 4.72
CA LYS A 305 6.38 -14.55 4.64
C LYS A 305 5.61 -14.74 5.94
N LEU A 306 6.28 -14.55 7.07
CA LEU A 306 5.70 -14.83 8.38
C LEU A 306 5.17 -13.58 9.09
N GLY A 307 5.66 -12.38 8.77
CA GLY A 307 5.44 -11.18 9.57
C GLY A 307 6.41 -11.11 10.75
N ALA A 308 6.81 -9.91 11.15
CA ALA A 308 7.84 -9.69 12.18
C ALA A 308 7.41 -10.23 13.54
N SER A 309 6.12 -10.08 13.87
CA SER A 309 5.59 -10.54 15.14
C SER A 309 5.59 -12.08 15.27
N ASN A 310 5.28 -12.80 14.18
CA ASN A 310 5.30 -14.26 14.18
C ASN A 310 6.73 -14.82 14.22
N VAL A 311 7.70 -14.13 13.62
CA VAL A 311 9.12 -14.48 13.74
C VAL A 311 9.58 -14.39 15.19
N LEU A 312 9.19 -13.34 15.92
CA LEU A 312 9.49 -13.21 17.35
C LEU A 312 8.87 -14.34 18.20
N LEU A 313 7.62 -14.73 17.92
CA LEU A 313 7.01 -15.88 18.60
C LEU A 313 7.77 -17.18 18.31
N GLY A 314 8.19 -17.38 17.05
CA GLY A 314 9.03 -18.51 16.64
C GLY A 314 10.38 -18.53 17.36
N ILE A 315 11.03 -17.36 17.53
CA ILE A 315 12.26 -17.23 18.32
C ILE A 315 12.00 -17.64 19.78
N SER A 316 10.92 -17.18 20.40
CA SER A 316 10.59 -17.54 21.78
C SER A 316 10.42 -19.06 21.98
N LEU A 317 9.84 -19.75 21.00
CA LEU A 317 9.74 -21.23 21.01
C LEU A 317 11.12 -21.90 20.90
N LEU A 318 12.02 -21.37 20.06
CA LEU A 318 13.39 -21.88 19.93
C LEU A 318 14.22 -21.66 21.19
N PHE A 319 14.02 -20.56 21.91
CA PHE A 319 14.61 -20.33 23.23
C PHE A 319 14.16 -21.41 24.23
N ALA A 320 12.86 -21.70 24.29
CA ALA A 320 12.33 -22.77 25.15
C ALA A 320 12.88 -24.15 24.77
N GLY A 321 12.96 -24.46 23.47
CA GLY A 321 13.57 -25.69 22.97
C GLY A 321 15.06 -25.80 23.33
N GLY A 322 15.81 -24.70 23.23
CA GLY A 322 17.23 -24.64 23.59
C GLY A 322 17.46 -24.99 25.06
N PHE A 323 16.74 -24.34 25.98
CA PHE A 323 16.84 -24.66 27.42
C PHE A 323 16.33 -26.06 27.77
N GLY A 324 15.29 -26.55 27.07
CA GLY A 324 14.81 -27.93 27.22
C GLY A 324 15.84 -28.99 26.79
N LEU A 325 16.56 -28.75 25.69
CA LEU A 325 17.63 -29.64 25.24
C LEU A 325 18.81 -29.67 26.23
N VAL A 326 19.19 -28.50 26.75
CA VAL A 326 20.24 -28.36 27.75
C VAL A 326 19.87 -29.07 29.04
N SER A 327 18.65 -28.86 29.57
CA SER A 327 18.25 -29.45 30.87
C SER A 327 18.30 -30.98 30.87
N VAL A 328 17.97 -31.62 29.73
CA VAL A 328 17.99 -33.08 29.58
C VAL A 328 19.41 -33.61 29.30
N SER A 329 20.20 -32.90 28.50
CA SER A 329 21.46 -33.43 27.95
C SER A 329 22.70 -33.02 28.74
N MET A 330 22.60 -32.07 29.68
CA MET A 330 23.76 -31.48 30.36
C MET A 330 24.62 -32.48 31.12
N ASN A 331 24.02 -33.54 31.69
CA ASN A 331 24.74 -34.58 32.42
C ASN A 331 25.17 -35.77 31.54
N GLY A 332 24.91 -35.71 30.23
CA GLY A 332 25.22 -36.78 29.27
C GLY A 332 26.56 -36.59 28.55
N PRO A 333 27.05 -37.61 27.82
CA PRO A 333 28.31 -37.55 27.08
C PRO A 333 28.31 -36.51 25.94
N TYR A 334 27.13 -36.07 25.49
CA TYR A 334 26.96 -35.05 24.46
C TYR A 334 26.66 -33.65 25.02
N GLY A 335 26.73 -33.46 26.35
CA GLY A 335 26.31 -32.23 27.03
C GLY A 335 27.02 -30.97 26.53
N LEU A 336 28.35 -31.03 26.35
CA LEU A 336 29.13 -29.90 25.81
C LEU A 336 28.68 -29.51 24.39
N GLY A 337 28.43 -30.49 23.52
CA GLY A 337 27.99 -30.25 22.15
C GLY A 337 26.61 -29.61 22.07
N VAL A 338 25.65 -30.12 22.86
CA VAL A 338 24.27 -29.60 22.91
C VAL A 338 24.24 -28.17 23.43
N ILE A 339 24.94 -27.88 24.54
CA ILE A 339 24.96 -26.53 25.12
C ILE A 339 25.64 -25.53 24.18
N SER A 340 26.75 -25.93 23.55
CA SER A 340 27.44 -25.09 22.56
C SER A 340 26.56 -24.77 21.36
N PHE A 341 25.80 -25.76 20.87
CA PHE A 341 24.84 -25.56 19.78
C PHE A 341 23.68 -24.65 20.20
N SER A 342 23.09 -24.88 21.38
CA SER A 342 22.02 -24.04 21.92
C SER A 342 22.48 -22.59 22.12
N TYR A 343 23.66 -22.37 22.69
CA TYR A 343 24.26 -21.03 22.81
C TYR A 343 24.42 -20.35 21.45
N ALA A 344 25.03 -21.03 20.47
CA ALA A 344 25.24 -20.46 19.14
C ALA A 344 23.92 -20.11 18.43
N VAL A 345 22.90 -20.97 18.54
CA VAL A 345 21.58 -20.72 17.98
C VAL A 345 20.91 -19.53 18.66
N LEU A 346 20.90 -19.47 19.99
CA LEU A 346 20.29 -18.36 20.75
C LEU A 346 20.98 -17.02 20.45
N TYR A 347 22.32 -17.01 20.31
CA TYR A 347 23.08 -15.84 19.87
C TYR A 347 22.59 -15.33 18.51
N ILE A 348 22.49 -16.22 17.53
CA ILE A 348 22.06 -15.86 16.17
C ILE A 348 20.61 -15.34 16.18
N LEU A 349 19.72 -16.02 16.90
CA LEU A 349 18.32 -15.61 17.01
C LEU A 349 18.18 -14.21 17.62
N LEU A 350 18.92 -13.92 18.71
CA LEU A 350 18.85 -12.63 19.39
C LEU A 350 19.41 -11.49 18.53
N TYR A 351 20.67 -11.60 18.10
CA TYR A 351 21.38 -10.46 17.49
C TYR A 351 21.14 -10.31 15.98
N TYR A 352 20.78 -11.38 15.26
CA TYR A 352 20.63 -11.32 13.79
C TYR A 352 19.19 -11.43 13.30
N ILE A 353 18.26 -11.93 14.12
CA ILE A 353 16.85 -12.09 13.71
C ILE A 353 15.93 -11.22 14.58
N ALA A 354 16.02 -11.29 15.91
CA ALA A 354 15.14 -10.55 16.81
C ALA A 354 15.37 -9.03 16.75
N GLU A 355 16.63 -8.58 16.68
CA GLU A 355 16.96 -7.16 16.66
C GLU A 355 16.34 -6.40 15.48
N PRO A 356 16.40 -6.88 14.22
CA PRO A 356 15.61 -6.31 13.12
C PRO A 356 14.10 -6.26 13.39
N CYS A 357 13.52 -7.30 13.99
CA CYS A 357 12.09 -7.33 14.31
C CYS A 357 11.70 -6.25 15.33
N TYR A 358 12.53 -6.01 16.36
CA TYR A 358 12.27 -4.94 17.33
C TYR A 358 12.31 -3.54 16.70
N GLN A 359 13.16 -3.33 15.69
CA GLN A 359 13.24 -2.04 15.00
C GLN A 359 11.97 -1.70 14.23
N LEU A 360 11.21 -2.70 13.78
CA LEU A 360 9.92 -2.53 13.12
C LEU A 360 8.85 -2.02 14.11
N PHE A 361 8.91 -2.42 15.39
CA PHE A 361 7.94 -1.97 16.39
C PHE A 361 7.99 -0.45 16.60
N PHE A 362 9.19 0.15 16.49
CA PHE A 362 9.36 1.59 16.62
C PHE A 362 8.98 2.37 15.36
N LYS A 363 8.78 1.71 14.20
CA LYS A 363 8.31 2.38 12.95
C LYS A 363 6.91 2.97 13.08
N MET A 364 6.10 2.47 14.01
CA MET A 364 4.73 2.96 14.23
C MET A 364 4.67 4.30 14.97
N MET A 365 5.79 4.74 15.53
CA MET A 365 5.86 6.02 16.22
C MET A 365 6.08 7.14 15.20
N PRO A 366 5.56 8.36 15.46
CA PRO A 366 5.82 9.52 14.62
C PRO A 366 7.32 9.67 14.33
N ILE A 367 7.66 9.98 13.07
CA ILE A 367 9.05 10.04 12.57
C ILE A 367 9.93 10.94 13.44
N SER A 368 9.36 12.02 14.00
CA SER A 368 10.04 12.97 14.90
C SER A 368 10.44 12.38 16.26
N GLU A 369 9.77 11.32 16.73
CA GLU A 369 9.93 10.78 18.08
C GLU A 369 10.59 9.38 18.10
N ARG A 370 10.58 8.70 16.95
CA ARG A 370 11.00 7.31 16.78
C ARG A 370 12.41 7.01 17.30
N ASP A 371 13.40 7.83 16.94
CA ASP A 371 14.79 7.59 17.33
C ASP A 371 14.99 7.74 18.85
N GLY A 372 14.34 8.73 19.46
CA GLY A 372 14.38 8.94 20.91
C GLY A 372 13.82 7.75 21.70
N PHE A 373 12.67 7.23 21.27
CA PHE A 373 12.07 6.03 21.88
C PHE A 373 12.94 4.79 21.73
N ARG A 374 13.46 4.55 20.51
CA ARG A 374 14.29 3.39 20.20
C ARG A 374 15.54 3.35 21.08
N TYR A 375 16.29 4.45 21.16
CA TYR A 375 17.53 4.47 21.96
C TYR A 375 17.27 4.29 23.45
N TYR A 376 16.23 4.95 23.98
CA TYR A 376 15.88 4.83 25.39
C TYR A 376 15.39 3.43 25.76
N ALA A 377 14.49 2.85 24.97
CA ALA A 377 13.95 1.51 25.18
C ALA A 377 15.03 0.43 25.06
N GLN A 378 15.90 0.52 24.04
CA GLN A 378 17.00 -0.44 23.85
C GLN A 378 18.01 -0.38 25.00
N GLY A 379 18.38 0.82 25.46
CA GLY A 379 19.28 0.97 26.61
C GLY A 379 18.70 0.40 27.90
N LEU A 380 17.44 0.72 28.21
CA LEU A 380 16.76 0.22 29.40
C LEU A 380 16.61 -1.30 29.37
N ALA A 381 16.17 -1.85 28.24
CA ALA A 381 15.91 -3.28 28.10
C ALA A 381 17.19 -4.12 28.11
N ALA A 382 18.24 -3.68 27.42
CA ALA A 382 19.52 -4.39 27.38
C ALA A 382 20.17 -4.43 28.77
N SER A 383 20.25 -3.30 29.47
CA SER A 383 20.79 -3.26 30.84
C SER A 383 19.94 -4.07 31.81
N GLY A 384 18.61 -3.98 31.71
CA GLY A 384 17.69 -4.79 32.51
C GLY A 384 17.90 -6.29 32.28
N GLY A 385 18.06 -6.72 31.03
CA GLY A 385 18.25 -8.12 30.68
C GLY A 385 19.57 -8.69 31.18
N ILE A 386 20.67 -7.95 31.03
CA ILE A 386 21.99 -8.32 31.58
C ILE A 386 21.91 -8.46 33.10
N LEU A 387 21.29 -7.50 33.79
CA LEU A 387 21.17 -7.51 35.25
C LEU A 387 20.36 -8.70 35.75
N ILE A 388 19.18 -8.96 35.19
CA ILE A 388 18.33 -10.08 35.61
C ILE A 388 19.02 -11.41 35.32
N GLY A 389 19.59 -11.58 34.12
CA GLY A 389 20.25 -12.82 33.73
C GLY A 389 21.47 -13.12 34.60
N SER A 390 22.27 -12.10 34.88
CA SER A 390 23.45 -12.21 35.74
C SER A 390 23.07 -12.43 37.19
N PHE A 391 22.02 -11.77 37.71
CA PHE A 391 21.53 -12.02 39.07
C PHE A 391 21.05 -13.47 39.25
N LEU A 392 20.33 -14.02 38.27
CA LEU A 392 19.91 -15.43 38.29
C LEU A 392 21.13 -16.37 38.22
N SER A 393 22.10 -16.11 37.35
CA SER A 393 23.35 -16.89 37.27
C SER A 393 24.20 -16.77 38.54
N MET A 394 24.14 -15.65 39.26
CA MET A 394 24.86 -15.43 40.52
C MET A 394 24.40 -16.40 41.62
N THR A 395 23.14 -16.85 41.60
CA THR A 395 22.64 -17.84 42.56
C THR A 395 23.41 -19.17 42.49
N HIS A 396 23.88 -19.57 41.31
CA HIS A 396 24.76 -20.72 41.14
C HIS A 396 26.17 -20.44 41.69
N SER A 397 26.72 -19.25 41.41
CA SER A 397 28.02 -18.82 41.93
C SER A 397 28.06 -18.80 43.47
N MET A 398 26.97 -18.40 44.13
CA MET A 398 26.80 -18.43 45.59
C MET A 398 26.50 -19.84 46.14
N SER A 399 26.52 -20.87 45.29
CA SER A 399 26.21 -22.27 45.63
C SER A 399 24.77 -22.50 46.14
N TRP A 400 23.82 -21.60 45.84
CA TRP A 400 22.42 -21.76 46.23
C TRP A 400 21.66 -22.72 45.31
N LEU A 401 22.05 -22.78 44.04
CA LEU A 401 21.42 -23.62 43.01
C LEU A 401 22.51 -24.31 42.17
N GLY A 402 22.25 -25.54 41.71
CA GLY A 402 23.08 -26.20 40.70
C GLY A 402 22.77 -25.71 39.28
N LEU A 403 23.60 -26.09 38.30
CA LEU A 403 23.39 -25.74 36.88
C LEU A 403 22.05 -26.27 36.34
N ALA A 404 21.60 -27.45 36.78
CA ALA A 404 20.38 -28.08 36.25
C ALA A 404 19.10 -27.31 36.68
N PRO A 405 18.93 -26.93 37.96
CA PRO A 405 17.89 -25.98 38.38
C PRO A 405 17.92 -24.66 37.61
N LEU A 406 19.10 -24.13 37.28
CA LEU A 406 19.22 -22.89 36.49
C LEU A 406 18.66 -23.05 35.07
N ALA A 407 18.85 -24.22 34.44
CA ALA A 407 18.24 -24.55 33.17
C ALA A 407 16.70 -24.63 33.26
N TRP A 408 16.15 -25.18 34.35
CA TRP A 408 14.69 -25.19 34.60
C TRP A 408 14.11 -23.79 34.78
N ILE A 409 14.82 -22.89 35.47
CA ILE A 409 14.45 -21.48 35.58
C ILE A 409 14.45 -20.84 34.18
N GLY A 410 15.44 -21.16 33.33
CA GLY A 410 15.47 -20.75 31.93
C GLY A 410 14.24 -21.23 31.13
N ILE A 411 13.80 -22.47 31.33
CA ILE A 411 12.55 -22.99 30.72
C ILE A 411 11.34 -22.17 31.20
N ALA A 412 11.19 -21.97 32.51
CA ALA A 412 10.08 -21.19 33.05
C ALA A 412 10.04 -19.75 32.48
N LEU A 413 11.20 -19.10 32.40
CA LEU A 413 11.31 -17.75 31.85
C LEU A 413 11.08 -17.70 30.33
N SER A 414 11.45 -18.76 29.60
CA SER A 414 11.15 -18.89 28.17
C SER A 414 9.65 -19.10 27.90
N LEU A 415 8.92 -19.76 28.81
CA LEU A 415 7.45 -19.86 28.73
C LEU A 415 6.80 -18.49 28.95
N VAL A 416 7.32 -17.68 29.89
CA VAL A 416 6.89 -16.29 30.06
C VAL A 416 7.18 -15.48 28.78
N LEU A 417 8.36 -15.65 28.17
CA LEU A 417 8.70 -15.01 26.90
C LEU A 417 7.71 -15.38 25.78
N ILE A 418 7.26 -16.62 25.70
CA ILE A 418 6.23 -17.04 24.72
C ILE A 418 4.91 -16.32 24.97
N VAL A 419 4.47 -16.22 26.23
CA VAL A 419 3.23 -15.51 26.59
C VAL A 419 3.32 -14.03 26.26
N VAL A 420 4.45 -13.37 26.58
CA VAL A 420 4.68 -11.96 26.26
C VAL A 420 4.75 -11.74 24.73
N ALA A 421 5.37 -12.66 23.98
CA ALA A 421 5.43 -12.57 22.51
C ALA A 421 4.04 -12.74 21.87
N TRP A 422 3.25 -13.70 22.38
CA TRP A 422 1.88 -13.91 21.92
C TRP A 422 0.97 -12.71 22.24
N TYR A 423 1.08 -12.14 23.44
CA TYR A 423 0.31 -10.95 23.81
C TYR A 423 0.75 -9.70 23.02
N GLY A 424 2.08 -9.51 22.88
CA GLY A 424 2.67 -8.42 22.09
C GLY A 424 2.24 -8.45 20.63
N ARG A 425 2.03 -9.64 20.04
CA ARG A 425 1.47 -9.79 18.68
C ARG A 425 0.11 -9.14 18.51
N HIS A 426 -0.80 -9.36 19.45
CA HIS A 426 -2.15 -8.80 19.36
C HIS A 426 -2.13 -7.27 19.48
N LEU A 427 -1.26 -6.73 20.34
CA LEU A 427 -1.08 -5.28 20.48
C LEU A 427 -0.39 -4.66 19.26
N TYR A 428 0.60 -5.35 18.68
CA TYR A 428 1.31 -4.92 17.48
C TYR A 428 0.36 -4.65 16.31
N ILE A 429 -0.53 -5.59 16.01
CA ILE A 429 -1.51 -5.43 14.91
C ILE A 429 -2.43 -4.24 15.17
N ARG A 430 -2.88 -4.06 16.42
CA ARG A 430 -3.77 -2.96 16.80
C ARG A 430 -3.11 -1.59 16.64
N GLU A 431 -1.88 -1.44 17.10
CA GLU A 431 -1.13 -0.17 16.98
C GLU A 431 -0.73 0.12 15.53
N LEU A 432 -0.42 -0.90 14.73
CA LEU A 432 -0.09 -0.73 13.31
C LEU A 432 -1.30 -0.16 12.55
N VAL A 433 -2.48 -0.72 12.80
CA VAL A 433 -3.75 -0.22 12.28
C VAL A 433 -4.01 1.23 12.75
N GLY A 434 -3.78 1.51 14.04
CA GLY A 434 -3.93 2.84 14.61
C GLY A 434 -2.98 3.88 14.00
N SER A 435 -1.72 3.51 13.73
CA SER A 435 -0.74 4.38 13.07
C SER A 435 -1.18 4.76 11.66
N VAL A 436 -1.67 3.79 10.88
CA VAL A 436 -2.17 4.05 9.52
C VAL A 436 -3.42 4.92 9.54
N GLN A 437 -4.34 4.69 10.48
CA GLN A 437 -5.54 5.52 10.64
C GLN A 437 -5.21 6.95 11.10
N SER A 438 -4.25 7.11 12.03
CA SER A 438 -3.87 8.41 12.58
C SER A 438 -3.27 9.36 11.54
N LEU A 439 -2.67 8.83 10.47
CA LEU A 439 -2.18 9.64 9.34
C LEU A 439 -3.32 10.38 8.61
N PHE A 440 -4.57 9.92 8.76
CA PHE A 440 -5.74 10.44 8.02
C PHE A 440 -6.93 10.84 8.92
N ALA A 441 -6.87 10.57 10.24
CA ALA A 441 -7.99 10.75 11.18
C ALA A 441 -8.32 12.21 11.54
N ASP A 442 -7.42 13.17 11.31
CA ASP A 442 -7.53 14.57 11.75
C ASP A 442 -8.77 15.32 11.22
N LEU A 443 -9.41 14.85 10.14
CA LEU A 443 -10.59 15.50 9.57
C LEU A 443 -11.93 15.03 10.14
N SER A 444 -12.05 13.80 10.65
CA SER A 444 -13.36 13.22 11.04
C SER A 444 -13.70 13.39 12.52
N GLU A 445 -12.69 13.37 13.40
CA GLU A 445 -12.88 13.56 14.85
C GLU A 445 -13.37 14.97 15.19
N ASN A 446 -13.01 15.95 14.36
CA ASN A 446 -13.49 17.33 14.48
C ASN A 446 -14.99 17.47 14.18
N ALA A 447 -15.57 16.61 13.33
CA ALA A 447 -16.99 16.65 13.00
C ALA A 447 -17.87 15.91 14.03
N VAL A 448 -17.37 14.79 14.57
CA VAL A 448 -18.10 13.96 15.55
C VAL A 448 -18.09 14.59 16.95
N SER A 449 -16.98 15.22 17.34
CA SER A 449 -16.90 16.00 18.60
C SER A 449 -17.85 17.20 18.60
N PHE A 450 -18.08 17.82 17.43
CA PHE A 450 -19.04 18.91 17.27
C PHE A 450 -20.51 18.45 17.41
N LEU A 451 -20.83 17.24 16.93
CA LEU A 451 -22.18 16.67 17.02
C LEU A 451 -22.51 16.11 18.42
N GLY A 452 -21.52 15.52 19.11
CA GLY A 452 -21.70 14.96 20.46
C GLY A 452 -22.00 16.01 21.54
N ALA A 453 -21.58 17.27 21.34
CA ALA A 453 -21.77 18.36 22.28
C ALA A 453 -23.22 18.88 22.39
N MET A 454 -24.15 18.44 21.52
CA MET A 454 -25.48 19.07 21.40
C MET A 454 -26.62 18.42 22.21
N ASN A 455 -26.42 17.32 22.94
CA ASN A 455 -27.48 16.58 23.64
C ASN A 455 -27.94 17.15 25.01
N SER A 456 -27.79 18.45 25.29
CA SER A 456 -28.21 19.04 26.58
C SER A 456 -29.51 19.86 26.47
N SER A 457 -30.31 19.95 27.55
CA SER A 457 -31.56 20.72 27.57
C SER A 457 -31.39 22.24 27.38
N LYS A 458 -30.16 22.77 27.54
CA LYS A 458 -29.79 24.15 27.17
C LYS A 458 -29.69 24.37 25.65
N SER A 459 -29.66 23.30 24.85
CA SER A 459 -29.54 23.37 23.39
C SER A 459 -30.85 23.77 22.69
N LEU A 460 -32.02 23.52 23.28
CA LEU A 460 -33.32 23.78 22.61
C LEU A 460 -33.61 25.29 22.41
N SER A 461 -33.29 26.14 23.39
CA SER A 461 -33.42 27.59 23.24
C SER A 461 -32.36 28.18 22.30
N ALA A 462 -31.17 27.56 22.24
CA ALA A 462 -30.12 27.93 21.29
C ALA A 462 -30.52 27.60 19.84
N ILE A 463 -31.13 26.42 19.61
CA ILE A 463 -31.64 25.99 18.30
C ILE A 463 -32.74 26.95 17.78
N LEU A 464 -33.67 27.36 18.65
CA LEU A 464 -34.68 28.37 18.28
C LEU A 464 -34.07 29.74 17.95
N GLY A 465 -32.92 30.09 18.54
CA GLY A 465 -32.15 31.29 18.19
C GLY A 465 -31.52 31.20 16.80
N TYR A 466 -31.03 30.02 16.41
CA TYR A 466 -30.42 29.78 15.09
C TYR A 466 -31.42 29.84 13.93
N LEU A 467 -32.72 29.62 14.17
CA LEU A 467 -33.77 29.79 13.16
C LEU A 467 -33.92 31.24 12.65
N LYS A 468 -33.45 32.22 13.41
CA LYS A 468 -33.49 33.66 13.06
C LYS A 468 -32.14 34.19 12.55
N HIS A 469 -31.16 33.30 12.31
CA HIS A 469 -29.83 33.68 11.90
C HIS A 469 -29.83 34.26 10.46
N PRO A 470 -29.01 35.28 10.13
CA PRO A 470 -28.99 35.89 8.80
C PRO A 470 -28.47 34.96 7.68
N ASN A 471 -27.79 33.88 8.03
CA ASN A 471 -27.27 32.88 7.08
C ASN A 471 -28.25 31.71 6.92
N ASP A 472 -28.76 31.52 5.70
CA ASP A 472 -29.66 30.43 5.31
C ASP A 472 -29.12 29.03 5.65
N TYR A 473 -27.81 28.80 5.49
CA TYR A 473 -27.20 27.50 5.81
C TYR A 473 -27.31 27.15 7.30
N VAL A 474 -27.15 28.15 8.18
CA VAL A 474 -27.27 27.97 9.63
C VAL A 474 -28.73 27.74 10.02
N ARG A 475 -29.67 28.41 9.35
CA ARG A 475 -31.12 28.20 9.53
C ARG A 475 -31.54 26.80 9.07
N GLU A 476 -31.03 26.34 7.93
CA GLU A 476 -31.25 25.00 7.38
C GLU A 476 -30.73 23.92 8.36
N LEU A 477 -29.51 24.07 8.88
CA LEU A 477 -28.94 23.15 9.87
C LEU A 477 -29.79 23.10 11.15
N ALA A 478 -30.27 24.24 11.63
CA ALA A 478 -31.17 24.31 12.78
C ALA A 478 -32.50 23.57 12.52
N LEU A 479 -33.06 23.71 11.32
CA LEU A 479 -34.28 22.98 10.90
C LEU A 479 -34.04 21.47 10.78
N GLU A 480 -32.88 21.05 10.27
CA GLU A 480 -32.50 19.63 10.21
C GLU A 480 -32.37 19.02 11.61
N LEU A 481 -31.80 19.77 12.56
CA LEU A 481 -31.71 19.35 13.96
C LEU A 481 -33.09 19.21 14.59
N ILE A 482 -34.02 20.15 14.34
CA ILE A 482 -35.42 20.06 14.83
C ILE A 482 -36.12 18.83 14.22
N GLY A 483 -35.95 18.59 12.93
CA GLY A 483 -36.55 17.45 12.23
C GLY A 483 -36.10 16.08 12.77
N LYS A 484 -34.89 15.98 13.34
CA LYS A 484 -34.40 14.76 14.02
C LYS A 484 -35.08 14.52 15.37
N VAL A 485 -35.46 15.58 16.08
CA VAL A 485 -36.15 15.50 17.38
C VAL A 485 -37.61 15.05 17.21
N LYS A 486 -38.24 15.35 16.06
CA LYS A 486 -39.62 14.95 15.69
C LYS A 486 -40.71 15.38 16.69
N ASP A 487 -40.43 16.38 17.52
CA ASP A 487 -41.36 16.91 18.50
C ASP A 487 -42.39 17.86 17.84
N SER A 488 -43.68 17.63 18.09
CA SER A 488 -44.78 18.42 17.54
C SER A 488 -44.88 19.83 18.14
N THR A 489 -44.22 20.09 19.26
CA THR A 489 -44.18 21.42 19.89
C THR A 489 -43.55 22.51 19.01
N PHE A 490 -42.72 22.12 18.02
CA PHE A 490 -42.10 23.04 17.08
C PHE A 490 -43.02 23.49 15.94
N PHE A 491 -44.19 22.87 15.76
CA PHE A 491 -45.08 23.14 14.62
C PHE A 491 -45.41 24.64 14.45
N PRO A 492 -45.79 25.41 15.50
CA PRO A 492 -46.07 26.84 15.36
C PRO A 492 -44.85 27.69 14.94
N HIS A 493 -43.64 27.23 15.26
CA HIS A 493 -42.40 27.91 14.88
C HIS A 493 -41.99 27.58 13.45
N LEU A 494 -42.21 26.32 13.04
CA LEU A 494 -41.94 25.84 11.68
C LEU A 494 -42.91 26.45 10.67
N ILE A 495 -44.20 26.55 11.00
CA ILE A 495 -45.20 27.18 10.11
C ILE A 495 -44.97 28.69 9.96
N GLY A 496 -44.32 29.35 10.93
CA GLY A 496 -43.91 30.75 10.79
C GLY A 496 -42.79 30.95 9.78
N LEU A 497 -41.95 29.92 9.55
CA LEU A 497 -40.83 29.95 8.62
C LEU A 497 -41.22 29.56 7.19
N THR A 498 -42.45 29.12 6.98
CA THR A 498 -42.93 28.78 5.63
C THR A 498 -43.32 30.00 4.80
N GLY A 499 -43.37 31.20 5.39
CA GLY A 499 -43.48 32.48 4.66
C GLY A 499 -42.13 33.09 4.25
N ASP A 500 -41.02 32.38 4.43
CA ASP A 500 -39.68 32.90 4.12
C ASP A 500 -39.44 33.05 2.62
N GLY A 501 -38.71 34.09 2.22
CA GLY A 501 -38.38 34.36 0.81
C GLY A 501 -37.51 33.27 0.18
N SER A 502 -36.75 32.51 0.98
CA SER A 502 -35.88 31.43 0.53
C SER A 502 -36.64 30.11 0.40
N ALA A 503 -36.74 29.57 -0.82
CA ALA A 503 -37.38 28.27 -1.09
C ALA A 503 -36.71 27.12 -0.29
N ARG A 504 -35.39 27.22 -0.11
CA ARG A 504 -34.58 26.26 0.65
C ARG A 504 -35.00 26.17 2.12
N ILE A 505 -35.35 27.30 2.75
CA ILE A 505 -35.84 27.37 4.12
C ILE A 505 -37.29 26.87 4.21
N ARG A 506 -38.15 27.22 3.25
CA ARG A 506 -39.53 26.68 3.19
C ARG A 506 -39.52 25.15 3.09
N PHE A 507 -38.67 24.60 2.21
CA PHE A 507 -38.45 23.16 2.08
C PHE A 507 -37.95 22.52 3.39
N ALA A 508 -36.89 23.08 3.99
CA ALA A 508 -36.34 22.54 5.24
C ALA A 508 -37.33 22.61 6.41
N ALA A 509 -38.17 23.66 6.46
CA ALA A 509 -39.23 23.81 7.44
C ALA A 509 -40.31 22.73 7.27
N LEU A 510 -40.80 22.50 6.05
CA LEU A 510 -41.74 21.41 5.76
C LEU A 510 -41.15 20.04 6.12
N ARG A 511 -39.90 19.78 5.76
CA ARG A 511 -39.22 18.51 6.06
C ARG A 511 -39.07 18.27 7.57
N ALA A 512 -38.93 19.33 8.36
CA ALA A 512 -38.83 19.26 9.82
C ALA A 512 -40.18 19.08 10.53
N MET A 513 -41.31 19.32 9.84
CA MET A 513 -42.65 19.17 10.42
C MET A 513 -43.02 17.70 10.64
N ASN A 514 -43.80 17.45 11.70
CA ASN A 514 -44.40 16.16 11.98
C ASN A 514 -45.92 16.26 11.98
N LEU A 515 -46.57 15.68 10.96
CA LEU A 515 -48.03 15.68 10.81
C LEU A 515 -48.74 14.47 11.43
N GLN A 516 -48.05 13.55 12.10
CA GLN A 516 -48.68 12.32 12.62
C GLN A 516 -49.79 12.57 13.65
N THR A 517 -49.78 13.73 14.32
CA THR A 517 -50.79 14.14 15.32
C THR A 517 -51.42 15.48 15.00
N ALA A 518 -51.29 15.97 13.75
CA ALA A 518 -51.73 17.31 13.37
C ALA A 518 -53.26 17.42 13.26
N SER A 519 -53.80 18.60 13.56
CA SER A 519 -55.21 18.93 13.39
C SER A 519 -55.58 19.19 11.92
N LEU A 520 -56.88 19.18 11.60
CA LEU A 520 -57.38 19.54 10.26
C LEU A 520 -56.88 20.93 9.82
N GLN A 521 -56.83 21.88 10.75
CA GLN A 521 -56.42 23.26 10.45
C GLN A 521 -54.93 23.34 10.08
N GLU A 522 -54.08 22.60 10.81
CA GLU A 522 -52.64 22.49 10.50
C GLU A 522 -52.42 21.77 9.17
N LEU A 523 -53.23 20.76 8.86
CA LEU A 523 -53.17 20.04 7.59
C LEU A 523 -53.57 20.94 6.40
N VAL A 524 -54.59 21.78 6.55
CA VAL A 524 -54.99 22.76 5.53
C VAL A 524 -53.92 23.85 5.35
N GLN A 525 -53.26 24.28 6.43
CA GLN A 525 -52.16 25.25 6.35
C GLN A 525 -50.97 24.69 5.58
N VAL A 526 -50.61 23.42 5.81
CA VAL A 526 -49.57 22.75 5.03
C VAL A 526 -50.03 22.55 3.58
N ALA A 527 -51.29 22.18 3.34
CA ALA A 527 -51.81 21.98 1.98
C ALA A 527 -51.76 23.23 1.10
N ALA A 528 -51.65 24.44 1.65
CA ALA A 528 -51.44 25.66 0.86
C ALA A 528 -50.12 25.61 0.05
N PHE A 529 -49.09 24.91 0.53
CA PHE A 529 -47.80 24.77 -0.14
C PHE A 529 -47.81 23.82 -1.33
N LEU A 530 -48.94 23.14 -1.56
CA LEU A 530 -49.17 22.40 -2.79
C LEU A 530 -49.18 23.32 -4.02
N GLU A 531 -49.42 24.62 -3.87
CA GLU A 531 -49.36 25.60 -4.96
C GLU A 531 -48.14 26.54 -4.88
N ASP A 532 -47.09 26.16 -4.13
CA ASP A 532 -45.85 26.94 -4.06
C ASP A 532 -45.18 27.06 -5.45
N PRO A 533 -44.60 28.23 -5.82
CA PRO A 533 -43.90 28.38 -7.09
C PRO A 533 -42.74 27.40 -7.26
N ASP A 534 -42.10 26.99 -6.17
CA ASP A 534 -40.96 26.06 -6.19
C ASP A 534 -41.42 24.59 -6.17
N GLU A 535 -40.91 23.79 -7.10
CA GLU A 535 -41.27 22.38 -7.24
C GLU A 535 -40.77 21.48 -6.10
N GLU A 536 -39.65 21.82 -5.46
CA GLU A 536 -39.11 21.02 -4.36
C GLU A 536 -39.99 21.17 -3.12
N VAL A 537 -40.47 22.39 -2.89
CA VAL A 537 -41.43 22.71 -1.81
C VAL A 537 -42.76 21.97 -2.05
N ARG A 538 -43.29 21.99 -3.29
CA ARG A 538 -44.51 21.22 -3.64
C ARG A 538 -44.33 19.72 -3.39
N ALA A 539 -43.22 19.14 -3.83
CA ALA A 539 -42.95 17.71 -3.69
C ALA A 539 -42.80 17.29 -2.21
N GLU A 540 -42.08 18.06 -1.39
CA GLU A 540 -41.96 17.76 0.04
C GLU A 540 -43.28 17.96 0.79
N CYS A 541 -44.10 18.94 0.39
CA CYS A 541 -45.46 19.11 0.90
C CYS A 541 -46.34 17.88 0.62
N VAL A 542 -46.31 17.36 -0.61
CA VAL A 542 -47.02 16.13 -1.00
C VAL A 542 -46.60 14.95 -0.12
N LYS A 543 -45.28 14.76 0.04
CA LYS A 543 -44.71 13.70 0.88
C LYS A 543 -45.09 13.85 2.36
N LEU A 544 -45.13 15.08 2.88
CA LEU A 544 -45.52 15.37 4.26
C LEU A 544 -47.01 15.06 4.48
N LEU A 545 -47.89 15.44 3.56
CA LEU A 545 -49.32 15.12 3.62
C LEU A 545 -49.58 13.61 3.52
N GLY A 546 -48.80 12.88 2.71
CA GLY A 546 -48.87 11.42 2.64
C GLY A 546 -48.56 10.71 3.96
N ARG A 547 -47.92 11.39 4.93
CA ARG A 547 -47.65 10.85 6.27
C ARG A 547 -48.81 11.06 7.26
N ALA A 548 -49.81 11.88 6.93
CA ALA A 548 -50.97 12.15 7.77
C ALA A 548 -52.00 11.01 7.75
N LYS A 549 -51.58 9.81 8.18
CA LYS A 549 -52.38 8.57 8.12
C LYS A 549 -53.65 8.59 8.97
N HIS A 550 -53.75 9.48 9.96
CA HIS A 550 -54.96 9.67 10.79
C HIS A 550 -56.06 10.48 10.07
N MET A 551 -55.74 11.11 8.93
CA MET A 551 -56.65 11.94 8.13
C MET A 551 -56.62 11.55 6.65
N LYS A 552 -56.76 10.25 6.37
CA LYS A 552 -56.61 9.68 5.02
C LYS A 552 -57.49 10.37 3.98
N SER A 553 -58.78 10.57 4.26
CA SER A 553 -59.73 11.15 3.30
C SER A 553 -59.41 12.61 2.95
N GLN A 554 -59.00 13.41 3.94
CA GLN A 554 -58.65 14.81 3.73
C GLN A 554 -57.32 14.95 3.01
N ALA A 555 -56.31 14.17 3.40
CA ALA A 555 -55.02 14.14 2.70
C ALA A 555 -55.20 13.66 1.24
N HIS A 556 -56.02 12.64 1.01
CA HIS A 556 -56.36 12.16 -0.33
C HIS A 556 -56.93 13.26 -1.23
N PHE A 557 -57.89 14.04 -0.71
CA PHE A 557 -58.54 15.12 -1.48
C PHE A 557 -57.51 16.11 -2.03
N PHE A 558 -56.52 16.51 -1.22
CA PHE A 558 -55.47 17.43 -1.64
C PHE A 558 -54.46 16.78 -2.60
N LEU A 559 -54.11 15.51 -2.36
CA LEU A 559 -53.06 14.82 -3.10
C LEU A 559 -53.49 14.39 -4.52
N ARG A 560 -54.75 14.02 -4.71
CA ARG A 560 -55.25 13.55 -6.02
C ARG A 560 -55.06 14.59 -7.14
N ALA A 561 -55.20 15.87 -6.83
CA ALA A 561 -55.00 16.95 -7.80
C ALA A 561 -53.55 17.05 -8.30
N LYS A 562 -52.57 16.56 -7.53
CA LYS A 562 -51.14 16.65 -7.86
C LYS A 562 -50.61 15.54 -8.76
N LEU A 563 -51.46 14.58 -9.12
CA LEU A 563 -51.16 13.67 -10.25
C LEU A 563 -51.10 14.42 -11.60
N LEU A 564 -51.71 15.62 -11.68
CA LEU A 564 -51.74 16.46 -12.87
C LEU A 564 -50.75 17.65 -12.81
N ASP A 565 -49.80 17.64 -11.87
CA ASP A 565 -48.79 18.70 -11.77
C ASP A 565 -47.90 18.72 -13.03
N ALA A 566 -47.40 19.92 -13.38
CA ALA A 566 -46.54 20.10 -14.55
C ALA A 566 -45.19 19.39 -14.39
N GLN A 567 -44.73 19.18 -13.15
CA GLN A 567 -43.39 18.67 -12.87
C GLN A 567 -43.41 17.18 -12.46
N PRO A 568 -42.61 16.30 -13.11
CA PRO A 568 -42.60 14.86 -12.82
C PRO A 568 -42.25 14.55 -11.36
N ARG A 569 -41.42 15.38 -10.72
CA ARG A 569 -41.02 15.20 -9.32
C ARG A 569 -42.21 15.26 -8.36
N VAL A 570 -43.14 16.19 -8.58
CA VAL A 570 -44.34 16.34 -7.74
C VAL A 570 -45.30 15.18 -7.98
N VAL A 571 -45.48 14.79 -9.25
CA VAL A 571 -46.32 13.66 -9.66
C VAL A 571 -45.84 12.35 -9.02
N HIS A 572 -44.54 12.09 -9.05
CA HIS A 572 -43.94 10.88 -8.48
C HIS A 572 -44.19 10.77 -6.96
N GLU A 573 -44.00 11.86 -6.20
CA GLU A 573 -44.30 11.88 -4.77
C GLU A 573 -45.82 11.79 -4.53
N GLY A 574 -46.64 12.32 -5.44
CA GLY A 574 -48.10 12.20 -5.42
C GLY A 574 -48.55 10.76 -5.49
N ILE A 575 -48.03 9.99 -6.46
CA ILE A 575 -48.30 8.55 -6.58
C ILE A 575 -47.87 7.83 -5.28
N LYS A 576 -46.64 8.08 -4.80
CA LYS A 576 -46.14 7.45 -3.56
C LYS A 576 -47.01 7.77 -2.34
N ALA A 577 -47.44 9.02 -2.19
CA ALA A 577 -48.28 9.46 -1.09
C ALA A 577 -49.67 8.79 -1.13
N LEU A 578 -50.28 8.64 -2.31
CA LEU A 578 -51.57 7.98 -2.48
C LEU A 578 -51.51 6.48 -2.17
N TYR A 579 -50.43 5.79 -2.57
CA TYR A 579 -50.16 4.42 -2.16
C TYR A 579 -49.92 4.31 -0.64
N ALA A 580 -49.18 5.26 -0.04
CA ALA A 580 -48.92 5.27 1.41
C ALA A 580 -50.18 5.51 2.27
N LEU A 581 -51.20 6.18 1.71
CA LEU A 581 -52.51 6.37 2.34
C LEU A 581 -53.46 5.17 2.14
N GLU A 582 -53.10 4.20 1.29
CA GLU A 582 -53.92 3.04 0.91
C GLU A 582 -55.25 3.45 0.26
N SER A 583 -55.21 4.42 -0.66
CA SER A 583 -56.40 4.95 -1.32
C SER A 583 -56.72 4.19 -2.62
N GLU A 584 -57.50 3.12 -2.50
CA GLU A 584 -57.86 2.24 -3.63
C GLU A 584 -58.52 2.98 -4.80
N GLU A 585 -59.32 4.02 -4.51
CA GLU A 585 -60.02 4.84 -5.53
C GLU A 585 -59.07 5.56 -6.51
N SER A 586 -57.79 5.74 -6.14
CA SER A 586 -56.80 6.41 -6.97
C SER A 586 -55.82 5.49 -7.67
N TYR A 587 -55.83 4.18 -7.41
CA TYR A 587 -54.89 3.25 -8.06
C TYR A 587 -55.01 3.23 -9.59
N PRO A 588 -56.21 3.20 -10.21
CA PRO A 588 -56.31 3.25 -11.67
C PRO A 588 -55.72 4.53 -12.26
N ALA A 589 -55.95 5.67 -11.61
CA ALA A 589 -55.38 6.96 -12.04
C ALA A 589 -53.86 7.00 -11.83
N CYS A 590 -53.34 6.40 -10.76
CA CYS A 590 -51.91 6.29 -10.51
C CYS A 590 -51.23 5.40 -11.56
N GLU A 591 -51.84 4.27 -11.92
CA GLU A 591 -51.32 3.36 -12.95
C GLU A 591 -51.29 4.03 -14.33
N GLU A 592 -52.38 4.69 -14.74
CA GLU A 592 -52.45 5.44 -16.00
C GLU A 592 -51.38 6.54 -16.04
N THR A 593 -51.24 7.28 -14.93
CA THR A 593 -50.22 8.34 -14.82
C THR A 593 -48.82 7.73 -14.91
N LEU A 594 -48.55 6.64 -14.20
CA LEU A 594 -47.24 5.97 -14.17
C LEU A 594 -46.83 5.45 -15.56
N VAL A 595 -47.76 4.83 -16.30
CA VAL A 595 -47.53 4.43 -17.69
C VAL A 595 -47.18 5.64 -18.55
N SER A 596 -47.96 6.72 -18.43
CA SER A 596 -47.67 7.98 -19.14
C SER A 596 -46.30 8.58 -18.79
N MET A 597 -45.86 8.46 -17.54
CA MET A 597 -44.53 8.92 -17.11
C MET A 597 -43.42 8.12 -17.79
N LEU A 598 -43.57 6.79 -17.88
CA LEU A 598 -42.57 5.91 -18.51
C LEU A 598 -42.50 6.14 -20.03
N ASP A 599 -43.63 6.40 -20.70
CA ASP A 599 -43.69 6.64 -22.15
C ASP A 599 -43.13 8.00 -22.59
N LYS A 600 -43.30 9.05 -21.76
CA LYS A 600 -42.86 10.42 -22.12
C LYS A 600 -41.33 10.55 -22.24
N GLY A 601 -40.56 9.62 -21.65
CA GLY A 601 -39.10 9.64 -21.68
C GLY A 601 -38.45 10.79 -20.90
N GLY A 602 -37.12 10.83 -20.87
CA GLY A 602 -36.36 11.88 -20.17
C GLY A 602 -36.59 11.90 -18.66
N GLU A 603 -36.81 13.07 -18.07
CA GLU A 603 -37.01 13.21 -16.63
C GLU A 603 -38.26 12.47 -16.12
N TRP A 604 -39.31 12.39 -16.94
CA TRP A 604 -40.54 11.67 -16.60
C TRP A 604 -40.28 10.17 -16.40
N ALA A 605 -39.51 9.55 -17.29
CA ALA A 605 -39.15 8.14 -17.18
C ALA A 605 -38.28 7.87 -15.95
N ILE A 606 -37.33 8.77 -15.60
CA ILE A 606 -36.50 8.63 -14.40
C ILE A 606 -37.35 8.55 -13.13
N TYR A 607 -38.30 9.48 -12.97
CA TYR A 607 -39.21 9.50 -11.83
C TYR A 607 -40.23 8.35 -11.88
N GLY A 608 -40.64 7.90 -13.08
CA GLY A 608 -41.44 6.69 -13.27
C GLY A 608 -40.72 5.45 -12.75
N CYS A 609 -39.47 5.21 -13.17
CA CYS A 609 -38.64 4.10 -12.69
C CYS A 609 -38.46 4.13 -11.17
N ARG A 610 -38.18 5.32 -10.60
CA ARG A 610 -38.07 5.49 -9.13
C ARG A 610 -39.38 5.17 -8.41
N THR A 611 -40.52 5.55 -8.99
CA THR A 611 -41.85 5.27 -8.42
C THR A 611 -42.15 3.78 -8.41
N VAL A 612 -41.89 3.09 -9.53
CA VAL A 612 -41.98 1.63 -9.64
C VAL A 612 -41.12 0.94 -8.59
N ALA A 613 -39.88 1.42 -8.42
CA ALA A 613 -38.90 0.88 -7.49
C ALA A 613 -39.30 1.07 -6.02
N ASP A 614 -39.67 2.30 -5.64
CA ASP A 614 -40.03 2.65 -4.27
C ASP A 614 -41.33 1.96 -3.82
N LEU A 615 -42.27 1.76 -4.74
CA LEU A 615 -43.54 1.05 -4.50
C LEU A 615 -43.48 -0.46 -4.71
N LYS A 616 -42.33 -0.98 -5.18
CA LYS A 616 -42.10 -2.41 -5.47
C LYS A 616 -43.10 -3.02 -6.45
N LEU A 617 -43.47 -2.29 -7.51
CA LEU A 617 -44.45 -2.72 -8.51
C LEU A 617 -43.80 -3.66 -9.56
N THR A 618 -43.73 -4.96 -9.25
CA THR A 618 -43.04 -5.96 -10.08
C THR A 618 -43.63 -6.15 -11.48
N SER A 619 -44.91 -5.81 -11.68
CA SER A 619 -45.58 -5.88 -12.99
C SER A 619 -44.93 -5.00 -14.07
N TYR A 620 -44.21 -3.95 -13.66
CA TYR A 620 -43.54 -3.02 -14.58
C TYR A 620 -42.09 -3.43 -14.92
N ALA A 621 -41.59 -4.55 -14.39
CA ALA A 621 -40.22 -5.01 -14.67
C ALA A 621 -39.90 -5.18 -16.17
N PRO A 622 -40.79 -5.75 -17.02
CA PRO A 622 -40.54 -5.83 -18.47
C PRO A 622 -40.41 -4.46 -19.13
N TRP A 623 -41.09 -3.43 -18.60
CA TRP A 623 -40.98 -2.06 -19.10
C TRP A 623 -39.66 -1.42 -18.69
N LEU A 624 -39.18 -1.69 -17.48
CA LEU A 624 -37.85 -1.24 -17.08
C LEU A 624 -36.75 -1.89 -17.93
N MET A 625 -36.94 -3.14 -18.37
CA MET A 625 -36.02 -3.81 -19.30
C MET A 625 -35.93 -3.10 -20.65
N THR A 626 -37.03 -2.57 -21.19
CA THR A 626 -36.98 -1.79 -22.45
C THR A 626 -36.25 -0.46 -22.29
N LEU A 627 -36.32 0.15 -21.09
CA LEU A 627 -35.62 1.39 -20.77
C LEU A 627 -34.10 1.23 -20.55
N LEU A 628 -33.57 0.00 -20.50
CA LEU A 628 -32.13 -0.24 -20.49
C LEU A 628 -31.45 0.18 -21.80
N GLU A 629 -32.20 0.26 -22.90
CA GLU A 629 -31.71 0.69 -24.22
C GLU A 629 -31.95 2.18 -24.51
N ASP A 630 -32.45 2.96 -23.53
CA ASP A 630 -32.76 4.37 -23.72
C ASP A 630 -31.48 5.19 -24.10
N PRO A 631 -31.57 6.13 -25.05
CA PRO A 631 -30.43 6.95 -25.46
C PRO A 631 -29.82 7.78 -24.32
N LYS A 632 -30.60 8.13 -23.29
CA LYS A 632 -30.14 8.96 -22.16
C LYS A 632 -29.58 8.09 -21.03
N PRO A 633 -28.30 8.28 -20.64
CA PRO A 633 -27.67 7.51 -19.55
C PRO A 633 -28.43 7.56 -18.22
N ALA A 634 -28.99 8.73 -17.88
CA ALA A 634 -29.74 8.92 -16.64
C ALA A 634 -31.01 8.06 -16.56
N VAL A 635 -31.67 7.79 -17.70
CA VAL A 635 -32.85 6.91 -17.77
C VAL A 635 -32.42 5.45 -17.57
N ARG A 636 -31.33 5.03 -18.23
CA ARG A 636 -30.77 3.68 -18.05
C ARG A 636 -30.39 3.44 -16.58
N ALA A 637 -29.68 4.36 -15.95
CA ALA A 637 -29.31 4.26 -14.54
C ALA A 637 -30.54 4.14 -13.62
N ALA A 638 -31.61 4.90 -13.89
CA ALA A 638 -32.86 4.81 -13.15
C ALA A 638 -33.58 3.47 -13.35
N ALA A 639 -33.58 2.94 -14.57
CA ALA A 639 -34.15 1.63 -14.88
C ALA A 639 -33.38 0.50 -14.18
N ILE A 640 -32.03 0.54 -14.22
CA ILE A 640 -31.15 -0.41 -13.53
C ILE A 640 -31.43 -0.43 -12.02
N HIS A 641 -31.45 0.76 -11.39
CA HIS A 641 -31.76 0.87 -9.96
C HIS A 641 -33.17 0.37 -9.64
N GLY A 642 -34.13 0.59 -10.54
CA GLY A 642 -35.48 0.08 -10.40
C GLY A 642 -35.54 -1.45 -10.43
N LEU A 643 -34.89 -2.09 -11.40
CA LEU A 643 -34.79 -3.55 -11.49
C LEU A 643 -34.11 -4.17 -10.28
N GLY A 644 -33.07 -3.50 -9.76
CA GLY A 644 -32.38 -3.86 -8.52
C GLY A 644 -33.32 -3.94 -7.32
N LYS A 645 -34.00 -2.82 -7.02
CA LYS A 645 -34.97 -2.72 -5.90
C LYS A 645 -36.17 -3.65 -6.03
N LEU A 646 -36.57 -4.01 -7.26
CA LEU A 646 -37.61 -5.00 -7.50
C LEU A 646 -37.14 -6.44 -7.23
N GLY A 647 -35.83 -6.68 -7.13
CA GLY A 647 -35.25 -8.01 -7.00
C GLY A 647 -35.41 -8.86 -8.27
N TYR A 648 -35.48 -8.23 -9.44
CA TYR A 648 -35.77 -8.92 -10.70
C TYR A 648 -34.53 -9.61 -11.27
N THR A 649 -34.38 -10.90 -10.97
CA THR A 649 -33.20 -11.71 -11.33
C THR A 649 -33.02 -11.95 -12.81
N GLU A 650 -34.10 -11.96 -13.59
CA GLU A 650 -34.06 -12.16 -15.04
C GLU A 650 -33.34 -11.02 -15.77
N ALA A 651 -33.17 -9.85 -15.13
CA ALA A 651 -32.34 -8.77 -15.66
C ALA A 651 -30.83 -9.05 -15.58
N ALA A 652 -30.37 -10.02 -14.77
CA ALA A 652 -28.95 -10.22 -14.49
C ALA A 652 -28.08 -10.40 -15.75
N PRO A 653 -28.45 -11.23 -16.75
CA PRO A 653 -27.65 -11.36 -17.97
C PRO A 653 -27.57 -10.07 -18.78
N ALA A 654 -28.67 -9.30 -18.86
CA ALA A 654 -28.70 -8.03 -19.57
C ALA A 654 -27.83 -6.97 -18.87
N LEU A 655 -27.88 -6.90 -17.53
CA LEU A 655 -27.05 -5.99 -16.74
C LEU A 655 -25.56 -6.33 -16.88
N LEU A 656 -25.18 -7.62 -16.84
CA LEU A 656 -23.80 -8.04 -17.02
C LEU A 656 -23.25 -7.72 -18.42
N ALA A 657 -24.08 -7.86 -19.45
CA ALA A 657 -23.71 -7.52 -20.83
C ALA A 657 -23.42 -6.03 -21.04
N MET A 658 -23.98 -5.14 -20.19
CA MET A 658 -23.73 -3.70 -20.26
C MET A 658 -22.40 -3.27 -19.64
N ILE A 659 -21.80 -4.09 -18.75
CA ILE A 659 -20.64 -3.71 -17.92
C ILE A 659 -19.40 -3.32 -18.72
N PRO A 660 -18.96 -4.08 -19.75
CA PRO A 660 -17.67 -3.82 -20.40
C PRO A 660 -17.52 -2.39 -20.90
N LEU A 661 -18.63 -1.76 -21.27
CA LEU A 661 -18.67 -0.45 -21.92
C LEU A 661 -19.44 0.61 -21.11
N ALA A 662 -19.84 0.25 -19.90
CA ALA A 662 -20.53 1.16 -19.00
C ALA A 662 -19.53 2.16 -18.41
N ASP A 663 -19.96 3.43 -18.34
CA ASP A 663 -19.23 4.45 -17.59
C ASP A 663 -19.22 4.14 -16.08
N LYS A 664 -18.50 4.95 -15.32
CA LYS A 664 -18.40 4.75 -13.86
C LYS A 664 -19.76 4.82 -13.15
N GLU A 665 -20.69 5.64 -13.64
CA GLU A 665 -22.00 5.85 -13.01
C GLU A 665 -22.94 4.67 -13.25
N ILE A 666 -23.00 4.16 -14.48
CA ILE A 666 -23.78 2.97 -14.85
C ILE A 666 -23.19 1.72 -14.17
N ARG A 667 -21.86 1.54 -14.14
CA ARG A 667 -21.25 0.42 -13.41
C ARG A 667 -21.61 0.41 -11.94
N LYS A 668 -21.60 1.59 -11.30
CA LYS A 668 -22.07 1.73 -9.92
C LYS A 668 -23.56 1.40 -9.78
N ALA A 669 -24.40 1.88 -10.69
CA ALA A 669 -25.82 1.56 -10.67
C ALA A 669 -26.09 0.04 -10.81
N ILE A 670 -25.33 -0.66 -11.67
CA ILE A 670 -25.41 -2.12 -11.83
C ILE A 670 -24.96 -2.83 -10.55
N LEU A 671 -23.86 -2.40 -9.94
CA LEU A 671 -23.38 -2.94 -8.67
C LEU A 671 -24.44 -2.79 -7.57
N ASP A 672 -24.96 -1.57 -7.38
CA ASP A 672 -26.02 -1.28 -6.42
C ASP A 672 -27.27 -2.14 -6.69
N ALA A 673 -27.63 -2.33 -7.96
CA ALA A 673 -28.75 -3.19 -8.34
C ALA A 673 -28.54 -4.67 -7.98
N PHE A 674 -27.34 -5.21 -8.17
CA PHE A 674 -27.03 -6.60 -7.75
C PHE A 674 -27.04 -6.76 -6.23
N ILE A 675 -26.54 -5.76 -5.49
CA ILE A 675 -26.60 -5.74 -4.03
C ILE A 675 -28.06 -5.70 -3.57
N ASP A 676 -28.90 -4.88 -4.20
CA ASP A 676 -30.34 -4.78 -3.90
C ASP A 676 -31.11 -6.07 -4.25
N ILE A 677 -30.73 -6.78 -5.34
CA ILE A 677 -31.28 -8.10 -5.67
C ILE A 677 -30.93 -9.11 -4.57
N GLY A 678 -29.70 -9.09 -4.07
CA GLY A 678 -29.23 -9.91 -2.96
C GLY A 678 -28.97 -11.38 -3.33
N GLN A 679 -29.30 -12.31 -2.43
CA GLN A 679 -29.01 -13.75 -2.54
C GLN A 679 -29.41 -14.42 -3.87
N PRO A 680 -30.55 -14.09 -4.51
CA PRO A 680 -30.92 -14.65 -5.81
C PRO A 680 -29.93 -14.37 -6.95
N ALA A 681 -29.09 -13.33 -6.84
CA ALA A 681 -28.06 -13.02 -7.85
C ALA A 681 -26.79 -13.86 -7.72
N VAL A 682 -26.54 -14.47 -6.55
CA VAL A 682 -25.27 -15.15 -6.21
C VAL A 682 -24.86 -16.21 -7.26
N PRO A 683 -25.74 -17.13 -7.71
CA PRO A 683 -25.34 -18.15 -8.68
C PRO A 683 -24.85 -17.56 -10.00
N VAL A 684 -25.54 -16.54 -10.52
CA VAL A 684 -25.19 -15.87 -11.78
C VAL A 684 -23.88 -15.10 -11.65
N LEU A 685 -23.66 -14.43 -10.52
CA LEU A 685 -22.43 -13.69 -10.23
C LEU A 685 -21.23 -14.63 -10.09
N LEU A 686 -21.37 -15.79 -9.43
CA LEU A 686 -20.30 -16.78 -9.29
C LEU A 686 -19.91 -17.40 -10.64
N GLU A 687 -20.90 -17.69 -11.49
CA GLU A 687 -20.66 -18.21 -12.84
C GLU A 687 -19.85 -17.21 -13.70
N HIS A 688 -20.24 -15.93 -13.70
CA HIS A 688 -19.58 -14.91 -14.49
C HIS A 688 -18.27 -14.41 -13.89
N ALA A 689 -18.06 -14.54 -12.57
CA ALA A 689 -16.77 -14.29 -11.94
C ALA A 689 -15.68 -15.29 -12.39
N ALA A 690 -16.06 -16.49 -12.85
CA ALA A 690 -15.11 -17.44 -13.43
C ALA A 690 -14.75 -17.13 -14.90
N GLY A 691 -15.58 -16.34 -15.60
CA GLY A 691 -15.54 -16.13 -17.05
C GLY A 691 -15.16 -14.71 -17.49
N GLY A 692 -13.86 -14.39 -17.46
CA GLY A 692 -13.14 -13.73 -18.56
C GLY A 692 -13.17 -12.22 -18.83
N ASN A 693 -14.02 -11.38 -18.23
CA ASN A 693 -13.85 -9.91 -18.35
C ASN A 693 -13.42 -9.29 -17.00
N PRO A 694 -12.34 -8.48 -16.93
CA PRO A 694 -11.86 -7.89 -15.68
C PRO A 694 -12.89 -6.99 -14.96
N PHE A 695 -13.71 -6.26 -15.73
CA PHE A 695 -14.73 -5.38 -15.18
C PHE A 695 -15.92 -6.17 -14.63
N ILE A 696 -16.34 -7.24 -15.34
CA ILE A 696 -17.38 -8.16 -14.85
C ILE A 696 -16.88 -8.90 -13.61
N TRP A 697 -15.62 -9.34 -13.61
CA TRP A 697 -15.00 -9.97 -12.45
C TRP A 697 -15.03 -9.05 -11.24
N ASN A 698 -14.56 -7.80 -11.38
CA ASN A 698 -14.52 -6.82 -10.30
C ASN A 698 -15.92 -6.57 -9.72
N LEU A 699 -16.90 -6.31 -10.59
CA LEU A 699 -18.27 -6.04 -10.18
C LEU A 699 -18.90 -7.25 -9.48
N SER A 700 -18.74 -8.46 -10.06
CA SER A 700 -19.27 -9.69 -9.47
C SER A 700 -18.65 -9.99 -8.11
N VAL A 701 -17.32 -9.88 -7.97
CA VAL A 701 -16.64 -10.12 -6.70
C VAL A 701 -17.02 -9.07 -5.65
N THR A 702 -17.11 -7.80 -6.05
CA THR A 702 -17.54 -6.72 -5.16
C THR A 702 -18.98 -6.92 -4.70
N ALA A 703 -19.91 -7.22 -5.61
CA ALA A 703 -21.30 -7.53 -5.26
C ALA A 703 -21.40 -8.75 -4.33
N LEU A 704 -20.68 -9.83 -4.64
CA LEU A 704 -20.62 -11.03 -3.80
C LEU A 704 -20.05 -10.73 -2.40
N ALA A 705 -19.05 -9.86 -2.28
CA ALA A 705 -18.52 -9.45 -0.98
C ALA A 705 -19.56 -8.74 -0.09
N TYR A 706 -20.47 -7.96 -0.70
CA TYR A 706 -21.56 -7.30 0.03
C TYR A 706 -22.76 -8.24 0.32
N ILE A 707 -23.02 -9.24 -0.53
CA ILE A 707 -24.19 -10.13 -0.41
C ILE A 707 -23.92 -11.34 0.50
N LEU A 708 -22.69 -11.89 0.47
CA LEU A 708 -22.31 -13.11 1.19
C LEU A 708 -21.97 -12.83 2.66
N ASP A 709 -22.16 -13.85 3.50
CA ASP A 709 -21.69 -13.82 4.89
C ASP A 709 -20.18 -14.13 4.98
N GLU A 710 -19.55 -13.69 6.08
CA GLU A 710 -18.10 -13.77 6.28
C GLU A 710 -17.56 -15.20 6.12
N LYS A 711 -18.32 -16.22 6.54
CA LYS A 711 -17.92 -17.62 6.45
C LYS A 711 -17.82 -18.08 4.99
N THR A 712 -18.84 -17.76 4.18
CA THR A 712 -18.88 -18.14 2.76
C THR A 712 -17.82 -17.37 1.97
N ILE A 713 -17.57 -16.10 2.31
CA ILE A 713 -16.45 -15.33 1.73
C ILE A 713 -15.12 -16.06 1.95
N ARG A 714 -14.84 -16.52 3.17
CA ARG A 714 -13.58 -17.20 3.52
C ARG A 714 -13.40 -18.57 2.84
N GLN A 715 -14.50 -19.22 2.48
CA GLN A 715 -14.49 -20.55 1.84
C GLN A 715 -14.40 -20.46 0.31
N ASP A 716 -15.26 -19.66 -0.31
CA ASP A 716 -15.44 -19.71 -1.77
C ASP A 716 -14.81 -18.50 -2.49
N LEU A 717 -14.96 -17.29 -1.93
CA LEU A 717 -14.57 -16.05 -2.62
C LEU A 717 -13.05 -15.78 -2.55
N ILE A 718 -12.41 -16.14 -1.43
CA ILE A 718 -10.96 -15.97 -1.25
C ILE A 718 -10.17 -16.81 -2.28
N ASP A 719 -10.56 -18.07 -2.47
CA ASP A 719 -9.83 -18.96 -3.38
C ASP A 719 -10.00 -18.50 -4.84
N LEU A 720 -11.19 -17.99 -5.20
CA LEU A 720 -11.44 -17.35 -6.51
C LEU A 720 -10.55 -16.11 -6.71
N CYS A 721 -10.41 -15.25 -5.69
CA CYS A 721 -9.55 -14.07 -5.75
C CYS A 721 -8.07 -14.45 -5.90
N ILE A 722 -7.58 -15.39 -5.09
CA ILE A 722 -6.18 -15.85 -5.16
C ILE A 722 -5.88 -16.46 -6.54
N GLN A 723 -6.80 -17.27 -7.07
CA GLN A 723 -6.64 -17.86 -8.40
C GLN A 723 -6.56 -16.78 -9.48
N ARG A 724 -7.43 -15.76 -9.44
CA ARG A 724 -7.41 -14.66 -10.43
C ARG A 724 -6.15 -13.79 -10.34
N ILE A 725 -5.70 -13.42 -9.13
CA ILE A 725 -4.44 -12.67 -8.90
C ILE A 725 -3.24 -13.45 -9.47
N THR A 726 -3.24 -14.77 -9.26
CA THR A 726 -2.16 -15.64 -9.75
C THR A 726 -2.16 -15.73 -11.27
N THR A 727 -3.34 -15.84 -11.91
CA THR A 727 -3.46 -15.80 -13.38
C THR A 727 -3.02 -14.46 -13.93
N SER A 728 -3.40 -13.34 -13.30
CA SER A 728 -3.03 -12.01 -13.80
C SER A 728 -1.55 -11.69 -13.64
N SER A 729 -0.87 -12.32 -12.68
CA SER A 729 0.59 -12.30 -12.61
C SER A 729 1.24 -12.91 -13.86
N ARG A 730 0.61 -13.91 -14.50
CA ARG A 730 1.09 -14.48 -15.77
C ARG A 730 0.79 -13.57 -16.95
N GLU A 731 -0.38 -12.94 -16.96
CA GLU A 731 -0.77 -11.93 -17.96
C GLU A 731 0.26 -10.80 -18.03
N GLY A 732 0.77 -10.36 -16.87
CA GLY A 732 1.81 -9.32 -16.79
C GLY A 732 3.16 -9.67 -17.40
N ALA A 733 3.44 -10.95 -17.72
CA ALA A 733 4.67 -11.35 -18.40
C ALA A 733 4.57 -11.26 -19.94
N LEU A 734 3.37 -11.07 -20.50
CA LEU A 734 3.16 -11.02 -21.95
C LEU A 734 3.88 -9.84 -22.62
N PRO A 735 3.83 -8.59 -22.10
CA PRO A 735 4.51 -7.46 -22.72
C PRO A 735 6.02 -7.68 -22.89
N GLU A 736 6.68 -8.19 -21.83
CA GLU A 736 8.11 -8.51 -21.88
C GLU A 736 8.43 -9.62 -22.88
N ALA A 737 7.56 -10.65 -22.99
CA ALA A 737 7.74 -11.71 -23.96
C ALA A 737 7.62 -11.22 -25.42
N LEU A 738 6.71 -10.28 -25.69
CA LEU A 738 6.54 -9.64 -27.00
C LEU A 738 7.71 -8.73 -27.35
N ASP A 739 8.23 -7.96 -26.38
CA ASP A 739 9.38 -7.09 -26.57
C ASP A 739 10.64 -7.90 -26.91
N ARG A 740 10.88 -9.01 -26.19
CA ARG A 740 11.99 -9.95 -26.48
C ARG A 740 11.90 -10.62 -27.86
N LEU A 741 10.72 -10.66 -28.49
CA LEU A 741 10.53 -11.13 -29.86
C LEU A 741 10.63 -10.01 -30.91
N GLY A 742 10.98 -8.79 -30.48
CA GLY A 742 11.13 -7.64 -31.37
C GLY A 742 9.80 -7.04 -31.83
N LYS A 743 8.74 -7.17 -31.03
CA LYS A 743 7.40 -6.63 -31.33
C LYS A 743 6.99 -5.53 -30.34
N PRO A 744 7.63 -4.34 -30.39
CA PRO A 744 7.43 -3.29 -29.41
C PRO A 744 6.01 -2.72 -29.42
N GLU A 745 5.36 -2.62 -30.58
CA GLU A 745 4.00 -2.08 -30.70
C GLU A 745 2.95 -2.98 -30.02
N LEU A 746 3.07 -4.31 -30.19
CA LEU A 746 2.22 -5.27 -29.49
C LEU A 746 2.53 -5.32 -27.99
N SER A 747 3.81 -5.14 -27.62
CA SER A 747 4.23 -5.07 -26.23
C SER A 747 3.60 -3.90 -25.50
N GLU A 748 3.61 -2.70 -26.10
CA GLU A 748 3.00 -1.51 -25.53
C GLU A 748 1.49 -1.67 -25.34
N LEU A 749 0.80 -2.23 -26.35
CA LEU A 749 -0.64 -2.45 -26.30
C LEU A 749 -1.02 -3.52 -25.24
N ALA A 750 -0.23 -4.59 -25.14
CA ALA A 750 -0.37 -5.58 -24.09
C ALA A 750 -0.11 -4.98 -22.70
N ALA A 751 0.90 -4.13 -22.54
CA ALA A 751 1.22 -3.49 -21.26
C ALA A 751 0.08 -2.61 -20.77
N GLN A 752 -0.51 -1.80 -21.66
CA GLN A 752 -1.67 -0.97 -21.33
C GLN A 752 -2.85 -1.82 -20.87
N ARG A 753 -3.18 -2.89 -21.63
CA ARG A 753 -4.27 -3.79 -21.27
C ARG A 753 -4.04 -4.50 -19.93
N VAL A 754 -2.80 -4.94 -19.67
CA VAL A 754 -2.42 -5.55 -18.39
C VAL A 754 -2.65 -4.59 -17.22
N VAL A 755 -2.30 -3.31 -17.36
CA VAL A 755 -2.52 -2.30 -16.30
C VAL A 755 -4.01 -2.10 -16.03
N GLU A 756 -4.85 -2.01 -17.07
CA GLU A 756 -6.31 -1.92 -16.94
C GLU A 756 -6.90 -3.13 -16.19
N ILE A 757 -6.43 -4.34 -16.53
CA ILE A 757 -6.80 -5.58 -15.85
C ILE A 757 -6.39 -5.49 -14.38
N HIS A 758 -5.14 -5.14 -14.08
CA HIS A 758 -4.60 -5.09 -12.72
C HIS A 758 -5.37 -4.12 -11.82
N LEU A 759 -5.67 -2.92 -12.31
CA LEU A 759 -6.44 -1.93 -11.55
C LEU A 759 -7.84 -2.46 -11.22
N SER A 760 -8.52 -3.06 -12.20
CA SER A 760 -9.86 -3.65 -12.01
C SER A 760 -9.84 -4.82 -11.01
N LEU A 761 -8.81 -5.66 -11.07
CA LEU A 761 -8.66 -6.78 -10.12
C LEU A 761 -8.42 -6.31 -8.69
N LEU A 762 -7.57 -5.28 -8.52
CA LEU A 762 -7.25 -4.76 -7.20
C LEU A 762 -8.51 -4.21 -6.50
N GLU A 763 -9.37 -3.50 -7.21
CA GLU A 763 -10.63 -2.96 -6.64
C GLU A 763 -11.50 -4.07 -6.03
N GLY A 764 -11.72 -5.17 -6.75
CA GLY A 764 -12.52 -6.29 -6.25
C GLY A 764 -11.87 -7.01 -5.06
N VAL A 765 -10.54 -7.20 -5.09
CA VAL A 765 -9.80 -7.79 -3.95
C VAL A 765 -9.90 -6.91 -2.71
N TRP A 766 -9.81 -5.58 -2.89
CA TRP A 766 -9.95 -4.65 -1.79
C TRP A 766 -11.35 -4.64 -1.19
N ALA A 767 -12.39 -4.77 -2.01
CA ALA A 767 -13.76 -4.90 -1.51
C ALA A 767 -13.93 -6.12 -0.60
N VAL A 768 -13.34 -7.27 -0.98
CA VAL A 768 -13.33 -8.47 -0.14
C VAL A 768 -12.57 -8.25 1.17
N LEU A 769 -11.40 -7.61 1.11
CA LEU A 769 -10.63 -7.28 2.32
C LEU A 769 -11.37 -6.31 3.24
N ALA A 770 -12.09 -5.33 2.68
CA ALA A 770 -12.88 -4.36 3.43
C ALA A 770 -14.02 -5.03 4.21
N GLN A 771 -14.57 -6.13 3.71
CA GLN A 771 -15.61 -6.88 4.42
C GLN A 771 -15.05 -7.82 5.50
N LEU A 772 -13.80 -8.28 5.35
CA LEU A 772 -13.11 -9.14 6.32
C LEU A 772 -12.38 -8.35 7.41
N SER A 773 -12.32 -7.02 7.30
CA SER A 773 -11.61 -6.12 8.22
C SER A 773 -12.37 -4.80 8.38
N ASP A 774 -11.78 -3.79 9.02
CA ASP A 774 -12.41 -2.46 9.11
C ASP A 774 -12.20 -1.70 7.79
N GLU A 775 -13.29 -1.34 7.13
CA GLU A 775 -13.31 -0.61 5.85
C GLU A 775 -12.38 0.62 5.85
N ARG A 776 -12.33 1.35 6.97
CA ARG A 776 -11.47 2.54 7.10
C ARG A 776 -10.00 2.20 6.99
N VAL A 777 -9.62 1.04 7.51
CA VAL A 777 -8.23 0.55 7.46
C VAL A 777 -7.86 0.19 6.05
N VAL A 778 -8.77 -0.46 5.32
CA VAL A 778 -8.53 -0.84 3.91
C VAL A 778 -8.41 0.40 3.02
N LEU A 779 -9.24 1.42 3.21
CA LEU A 779 -9.11 2.69 2.48
C LEU A 779 -7.77 3.37 2.77
N SER A 780 -7.41 3.49 4.05
CA SER A 780 -6.11 4.07 4.44
C SER A 780 -4.93 3.25 3.87
N LEU A 781 -5.08 1.93 3.80
CA LEU A 781 -4.10 1.02 3.23
C LEU A 781 -3.93 1.23 1.71
N GLN A 782 -5.03 1.40 0.97
CA GLN A 782 -4.99 1.72 -0.46
C GLN A 782 -4.21 3.01 -0.72
N ASP A 783 -4.44 4.04 0.10
CA ASP A 783 -3.75 5.32 -0.01
C ASP A 783 -2.26 5.18 0.34
N THR A 784 -1.93 4.51 1.45
CA THR A 784 -0.51 4.30 1.83
C THR A 784 0.27 3.53 0.78
N ILE A 785 -0.31 2.52 0.13
CA ILE A 785 0.36 1.73 -0.92
C ILE A 785 0.62 2.57 -2.18
N ARG A 786 -0.21 3.59 -2.44
CA ARG A 786 -0.05 4.51 -3.58
C ARG A 786 0.79 5.75 -3.24
N ASP A 787 1.25 5.88 -1.99
CA ASP A 787 2.01 7.05 -1.55
C ASP A 787 3.40 7.12 -2.22
N ASP A 788 3.79 8.33 -2.62
CA ASP A 788 5.10 8.62 -3.22
C ASP A 788 6.26 8.32 -2.23
N ASN A 789 6.01 8.49 -0.93
CA ASN A 789 6.96 8.17 0.12
C ASN A 789 7.10 6.66 0.30
N GLU A 790 8.27 6.15 -0.08
CA GLU A 790 8.64 4.74 0.04
C GLU A 790 8.47 4.18 1.46
N GLU A 791 8.67 4.97 2.51
CA GLU A 791 8.48 4.51 3.89
C GLU A 791 7.00 4.32 4.24
N VAL A 792 6.13 5.22 3.77
CA VAL A 792 4.66 5.10 3.96
C VAL A 792 4.13 3.90 3.19
N ARG A 793 4.59 3.73 1.95
CA ARG A 793 4.27 2.57 1.11
C ARG A 793 4.73 1.26 1.72
N GLU A 794 5.95 1.21 2.27
CA GLU A 794 6.43 0.02 2.98
C GLU A 794 5.61 -0.31 4.21
N ASN A 795 5.19 0.69 4.98
CA ASN A 795 4.33 0.45 6.15
C ASN A 795 2.98 -0.14 5.72
N GLY A 796 2.38 0.34 4.63
CA GLY A 796 1.18 -0.27 4.05
C GLY A 796 1.42 -1.73 3.61
N MET A 797 2.55 -2.01 2.97
CA MET A 797 2.93 -3.37 2.57
C MET A 797 3.20 -4.29 3.78
N GLU A 798 3.65 -3.75 4.90
CA GLU A 798 3.85 -4.48 6.15
C GLU A 798 2.52 -4.87 6.81
N VAL A 799 1.50 -4.01 6.75
CA VAL A 799 0.13 -4.35 7.18
C VAL A 799 -0.43 -5.54 6.39
N LEU A 800 -0.18 -5.58 5.08
CA LEU A 800 -0.54 -6.74 4.24
C LEU A 800 0.24 -8.00 4.63
N ALA A 801 1.53 -7.88 4.93
CA ALA A 801 2.38 -9.00 5.33
C ALA A 801 1.94 -9.65 6.65
N GLU A 802 1.42 -8.84 7.58
CA GLU A 802 0.85 -9.34 8.84
C GLU A 802 -0.49 -10.06 8.65
N GLY A 803 -1.13 -9.90 7.49
CA GLY A 803 -2.30 -10.67 7.07
C GLY A 803 -3.63 -10.06 7.51
N ILE A 804 -3.83 -8.76 7.29
CA ILE A 804 -5.12 -8.08 7.51
C ILE A 804 -6.28 -8.81 6.80
N GLY A 805 -7.44 -8.96 7.46
CA GLY A 805 -8.63 -9.65 6.92
C GLY A 805 -8.47 -11.17 6.79
N ASP A 806 -7.70 -11.61 5.79
CA ASP A 806 -7.29 -13.01 5.60
C ASP A 806 -5.83 -13.11 5.15
N ARG A 807 -5.08 -13.98 5.82
CA ARG A 807 -3.64 -14.15 5.59
C ARG A 807 -3.31 -14.68 4.17
N ARG A 808 -4.16 -15.54 3.60
CA ARG A 808 -3.91 -16.12 2.27
C ARG A 808 -4.10 -15.05 1.20
N LEU A 809 -5.21 -14.30 1.29
CA LEU A 809 -5.51 -13.21 0.35
C LEU A 809 -4.51 -12.06 0.46
N SER A 810 -4.23 -11.57 1.68
CA SER A 810 -3.27 -10.48 1.90
C SER A 810 -1.84 -10.85 1.52
N GLY A 811 -1.44 -12.11 1.73
CA GLY A 811 -0.16 -12.61 1.25
C GLY A 811 -0.07 -12.66 -0.29
N ALA A 812 -1.13 -13.15 -0.96
CA ALA A 812 -1.19 -13.17 -2.42
C ALA A 812 -1.19 -11.76 -3.03
N LEU A 813 -1.92 -10.83 -2.41
CA LEU A 813 -1.95 -9.43 -2.81
C LEU A 813 -0.59 -8.74 -2.64
N LEU A 814 0.09 -8.98 -1.50
CA LEU A 814 1.43 -8.45 -1.26
C LEU A 814 2.43 -8.94 -2.31
N ASP A 815 2.42 -10.24 -2.63
CA ASP A 815 3.30 -10.81 -3.65
C ASP A 815 3.02 -10.23 -5.04
N PHE A 816 1.75 -9.98 -5.35
CA PHE A 816 1.33 -9.32 -6.60
C PHE A 816 1.84 -7.87 -6.68
N LEU A 817 1.61 -7.07 -5.64
CA LEU A 817 2.06 -5.67 -5.58
C LEU A 817 3.59 -5.55 -5.67
N LYS A 818 4.35 -6.43 -4.98
CA LYS A 818 5.82 -6.45 -5.06
C LYS A 818 6.33 -6.77 -6.46
N ARG A 819 5.66 -7.67 -7.20
CA ARG A 819 6.03 -8.00 -8.57
C ARG A 819 5.80 -6.84 -9.52
N MET A 820 4.74 -6.05 -9.32
CA MET A 820 4.52 -4.84 -10.11
C MET A 820 5.63 -3.80 -9.90
N GLU A 821 6.14 -3.65 -8.66
CA GLU A 821 7.29 -2.77 -8.39
C GLU A 821 8.61 -3.27 -9.04
N HIS A 822 8.74 -4.58 -9.30
CA HIS A 822 9.99 -5.23 -9.72
C HIS A 822 9.87 -5.92 -11.10
N ALA A 823 9.09 -5.33 -12.02
CA ALA A 823 8.78 -5.91 -13.33
C ALA A 823 10.01 -6.23 -14.23
N ASP A 824 11.22 -5.82 -13.84
CA ASP A 824 12.44 -5.89 -14.68
C ASP A 824 13.18 -7.25 -14.71
N ASP A 825 12.82 -8.30 -13.94
CA ASP A 825 13.77 -9.44 -13.77
C ASP A 825 13.18 -10.86 -13.63
N SER A 826 11.92 -11.13 -14.03
CA SER A 826 11.29 -12.45 -13.77
C SER A 826 11.08 -13.38 -14.98
N GLY A 827 11.27 -12.93 -16.22
CA GLY A 827 11.05 -13.77 -17.40
C GLY A 827 12.16 -14.81 -17.67
N SER A 828 12.21 -15.91 -16.92
CA SER A 828 13.06 -17.08 -17.23
C SER A 828 12.39 -18.09 -18.18
N GLY A 829 11.16 -17.81 -18.62
CA GLY A 829 10.39 -18.66 -19.53
C GLY A 829 10.73 -18.47 -21.01
N HIS A 830 10.47 -19.49 -21.83
CA HIS A 830 10.54 -19.41 -23.29
C HIS A 830 9.44 -18.47 -23.83
N PRO A 831 9.77 -17.31 -24.42
CA PRO A 831 8.78 -16.28 -24.80
C PRO A 831 7.69 -16.80 -25.74
N ARG A 832 8.05 -17.69 -26.67
CA ARG A 832 7.11 -18.29 -27.62
C ARG A 832 6.06 -19.19 -26.96
N ALA A 833 6.44 -19.94 -25.92
CA ALA A 833 5.51 -20.84 -25.24
C ALA A 833 4.45 -20.04 -24.47
N LEU A 834 4.83 -18.91 -23.86
CA LEU A 834 3.89 -18.01 -23.18
C LEU A 834 2.89 -17.40 -24.17
N ILE A 835 3.35 -16.99 -25.36
CA ILE A 835 2.47 -16.37 -26.36
C ILE A 835 1.51 -17.39 -26.96
N GLU A 836 1.94 -18.63 -27.20
CA GLU A 836 1.02 -19.69 -27.64
C GLU A 836 -0.05 -20.00 -26.59
N ASP A 837 0.34 -20.06 -25.31
CA ASP A 837 -0.60 -20.20 -24.19
C ASP A 837 -1.58 -19.00 -24.14
N ALA A 838 -1.08 -17.79 -24.36
CA ALA A 838 -1.85 -16.56 -24.31
C ALA A 838 -3.01 -16.49 -25.31
N ARG A 839 -2.96 -17.25 -26.42
CA ARG A 839 -4.09 -17.36 -27.36
C ARG A 839 -5.35 -17.97 -26.73
N THR A 840 -5.18 -18.75 -25.67
CA THR A 840 -6.29 -19.42 -24.95
C THR A 840 -6.74 -18.66 -23.72
N TRP A 841 -6.13 -17.50 -23.44
CA TRP A 841 -6.49 -16.70 -22.29
C TRP A 841 -7.90 -16.12 -22.43
N PRO A 842 -8.58 -15.88 -21.30
CA PRO A 842 -9.98 -15.48 -21.32
C PRO A 842 -10.19 -14.00 -21.65
N ASP A 843 -9.17 -13.14 -21.50
CA ASP A 843 -9.23 -11.76 -21.99
C ASP A 843 -9.08 -11.73 -23.53
N GLU A 844 -10.09 -11.16 -24.18
CA GLU A 844 -10.20 -11.14 -25.64
C GLU A 844 -9.02 -10.41 -26.30
N TRP A 845 -8.55 -9.31 -25.71
CA TRP A 845 -7.49 -8.51 -26.30
C TRP A 845 -6.14 -9.15 -26.15
N LEU A 846 -5.79 -9.66 -24.96
CA LEU A 846 -4.53 -10.38 -24.76
C LEU A 846 -4.46 -11.61 -25.68
N SER A 847 -5.56 -12.34 -25.84
CA SER A 847 -5.65 -13.46 -26.78
C SER A 847 -5.44 -13.04 -28.24
N ARG A 848 -6.09 -11.94 -28.68
CA ARG A 848 -5.92 -11.40 -30.04
C ARG A 848 -4.51 -10.90 -30.30
N ILE A 849 -3.89 -10.20 -29.35
CA ILE A 849 -2.51 -9.73 -29.44
C ILE A 849 -1.56 -10.91 -29.59
N ALA A 850 -1.75 -11.95 -28.77
CA ALA A 850 -0.93 -13.15 -28.81
C ALA A 850 -1.10 -13.92 -30.14
N ALA A 851 -2.34 -14.09 -30.61
CA ALA A 851 -2.63 -14.73 -31.90
C ALA A 851 -1.97 -13.97 -33.06
N HIS A 852 -2.08 -12.64 -33.07
CA HIS A 852 -1.45 -11.81 -34.08
C HIS A 852 0.09 -11.89 -34.04
N ALA A 853 0.67 -11.94 -32.84
CA ALA A 853 2.11 -12.08 -32.67
C ALA A 853 2.65 -13.38 -33.28
N VAL A 854 1.89 -14.49 -33.21
CA VAL A 854 2.23 -15.78 -33.84
C VAL A 854 2.00 -15.73 -35.35
N GLU A 855 0.84 -15.23 -35.79
CA GLU A 855 0.46 -15.18 -37.22
C GLU A 855 1.40 -14.32 -38.06
N GLU A 856 1.89 -13.18 -37.55
CA GLU A 856 2.89 -12.36 -38.27
C GLU A 856 4.20 -13.13 -38.53
N GLY A 857 4.57 -14.03 -37.61
CA GLY A 857 5.74 -14.91 -37.79
C GLY A 857 5.57 -15.89 -38.95
N GLU A 858 4.33 -16.30 -39.24
CA GLU A 858 3.97 -17.17 -40.37
C GLU A 858 3.70 -16.37 -41.66
N ARG A 859 3.12 -15.16 -41.55
CA ARG A 859 2.83 -14.25 -42.67
C ARG A 859 4.09 -13.70 -43.33
N SER A 860 5.21 -13.59 -42.61
CA SER A 860 6.50 -13.18 -43.20
C SER A 860 7.04 -14.18 -44.25
N ALA A 861 6.45 -15.38 -44.38
CA ALA A 861 6.83 -16.37 -45.39
C ALA A 861 6.01 -16.31 -46.69
N VAL A 862 4.90 -15.55 -46.74
CA VAL A 862 4.04 -15.46 -47.93
C VAL A 862 3.92 -13.99 -48.34
N LYS A 863 4.70 -13.60 -49.34
CA LYS A 863 4.58 -12.30 -50.01
C LYS A 863 3.30 -12.21 -50.85
N GLU A 864 2.73 -11.01 -50.84
CA GLU A 864 1.85 -10.41 -51.87
C GLU A 864 0.42 -10.96 -52.02
N ALA A 865 -0.49 -10.41 -51.20
CA ALA A 865 -1.81 -9.97 -51.64
C ALA A 865 -2.30 -8.86 -50.69
N ARG A 866 -2.61 -7.67 -51.24
CA ARG A 866 -3.09 -6.49 -50.49
C ARG A 866 -4.43 -6.85 -49.83
N LYS A 867 -4.40 -7.20 -48.55
CA LYS A 867 -5.54 -7.65 -47.75
C LYS A 867 -5.95 -6.54 -46.79
N MET A 868 -7.26 -6.34 -46.65
CA MET A 868 -7.86 -5.40 -45.71
C MET A 868 -7.27 -5.55 -44.30
N LEU A 869 -7.10 -4.43 -43.60
CA LEU A 869 -6.61 -4.42 -42.22
C LEU A 869 -7.53 -5.25 -41.33
N SER A 870 -6.95 -6.15 -40.53
CA SER A 870 -7.72 -6.84 -39.49
C SER A 870 -8.14 -5.85 -38.40
N MET A 871 -9.08 -6.26 -37.54
CA MET A 871 -9.54 -5.40 -36.45
C MET A 871 -8.38 -4.95 -35.54
N LEU A 872 -7.46 -5.86 -35.20
CA LEU A 872 -6.28 -5.52 -34.41
C LEU A 872 -5.33 -4.59 -35.17
N ASP A 873 -5.16 -4.76 -36.48
CA ASP A 873 -4.32 -3.87 -37.29
C ASP A 873 -4.86 -2.43 -37.29
N LYS A 874 -6.20 -2.29 -37.38
CA LYS A 874 -6.86 -0.99 -37.24
C LYS A 874 -6.64 -0.39 -35.86
N VAL A 875 -6.69 -1.18 -34.80
CA VAL A 875 -6.46 -0.71 -33.42
C VAL A 875 -5.02 -0.24 -33.22
N ILE A 876 -4.04 -1.03 -33.68
CA ILE A 876 -2.61 -0.67 -33.65
C ILE A 876 -2.40 0.64 -34.43
N PHE A 877 -2.96 0.73 -35.63
CA PHE A 877 -2.87 1.92 -36.46
C PHE A 877 -3.50 3.16 -35.79
N LEU A 878 -4.72 3.03 -35.25
CA LEU A 878 -5.40 4.12 -34.55
C LEU A 878 -4.62 4.59 -33.33
N LYS A 879 -3.98 3.69 -32.57
CA LYS A 879 -3.16 4.06 -31.41
C LYS A 879 -1.98 4.98 -31.79
N GLN A 880 -1.45 4.83 -33.00
CA GLN A 880 -0.35 5.64 -33.51
C GLN A 880 -0.79 7.02 -34.02
N VAL A 881 -2.10 7.23 -34.18
CA VAL A 881 -2.68 8.50 -34.63
C VAL A 881 -2.84 9.40 -33.40
N SER A 882 -2.24 10.59 -33.44
CA SER A 882 -2.26 11.55 -32.33
C SER A 882 -3.66 11.92 -31.81
N LEU A 883 -4.69 11.77 -32.63
CA LEU A 883 -6.08 12.03 -32.25
C LEU A 883 -6.65 10.97 -31.28
N PHE A 884 -6.13 9.74 -31.31
CA PHE A 884 -6.66 8.59 -30.56
C PHE A 884 -5.63 7.94 -29.62
N SER A 885 -4.45 8.55 -29.45
CA SER A 885 -3.34 7.97 -28.67
C SER A 885 -3.68 7.74 -27.19
N ASP A 886 -4.57 8.56 -26.63
CA ASP A 886 -4.93 8.53 -25.21
C ASP A 886 -6.10 7.57 -24.92
N LEU A 887 -6.67 6.94 -25.94
CA LEU A 887 -7.80 6.01 -25.78
C LEU A 887 -7.34 4.62 -25.33
N SER A 888 -8.21 3.94 -24.58
CA SER A 888 -8.04 2.56 -24.13
C SER A 888 -8.14 1.56 -25.29
N VAL A 889 -7.66 0.34 -25.07
CA VAL A 889 -7.70 -0.71 -26.11
C VAL A 889 -9.14 -1.07 -26.50
N ASP A 890 -10.06 -1.09 -25.53
CA ASP A 890 -11.50 -1.33 -25.78
C ASP A 890 -12.11 -0.19 -26.63
N GLU A 891 -11.84 1.06 -26.29
CA GLU A 891 -12.31 2.25 -27.03
C GLU A 891 -11.84 2.25 -28.49
N LEU A 892 -10.57 1.92 -28.70
CA LEU A 892 -10.00 1.81 -30.04
C LEU A 892 -10.64 0.67 -30.84
N GLY A 893 -11.03 -0.43 -30.20
CA GLY A 893 -11.77 -1.52 -30.82
C GLY A 893 -13.12 -1.08 -31.38
N HIS A 894 -13.84 -0.21 -30.66
CA HIS A 894 -15.10 0.34 -31.15
C HIS A 894 -14.92 1.28 -32.33
N LEU A 895 -13.91 2.15 -32.27
CA LEU A 895 -13.56 3.02 -33.39
C LEU A 895 -13.16 2.21 -34.61
N ALA A 896 -12.33 1.19 -34.44
CA ALA A 896 -11.95 0.27 -35.51
C ALA A 896 -13.15 -0.48 -36.11
N GLY A 897 -14.17 -0.81 -35.29
CA GLY A 897 -15.40 -1.46 -35.72
C GLY A 897 -16.29 -0.60 -36.63
N ILE A 898 -16.29 0.73 -36.45
CA ILE A 898 -17.02 1.68 -37.33
C ILE A 898 -16.17 2.23 -38.49
N SER A 899 -14.88 1.86 -38.53
CA SER A 899 -13.92 2.35 -39.51
C SER A 899 -13.90 1.51 -40.79
N GLN A 900 -14.05 2.16 -41.94
CA GLN A 900 -14.02 1.53 -43.27
C GLN A 900 -12.75 1.93 -44.03
N GLU A 901 -12.20 1.00 -44.81
CA GLU A 901 -11.04 1.27 -45.68
C GLU A 901 -11.55 1.76 -47.04
N GLU A 902 -11.08 2.92 -47.48
CA GLU A 902 -11.42 3.52 -48.77
C GLU A 902 -10.15 3.83 -49.57
N VAL A 903 -10.15 3.49 -50.86
CA VAL A 903 -9.08 3.82 -51.79
C VAL A 903 -9.56 4.97 -52.69
N HIS A 904 -8.79 6.05 -52.72
CA HIS A 904 -9.09 7.24 -53.51
C HIS A 904 -7.97 7.46 -54.55
N PRO A 905 -8.31 7.62 -55.84
CA PRO A 905 -7.32 7.81 -56.88
C PRO A 905 -6.64 9.19 -56.80
N GLU A 906 -5.47 9.33 -57.41
CA GLU A 906 -4.81 10.63 -57.57
C GLU A 906 -5.77 11.67 -58.20
N GLY A 907 -5.80 12.88 -57.62
CA GLY A 907 -6.71 13.97 -58.01
C GLY A 907 -8.11 13.90 -57.38
N ALA A 908 -8.42 12.90 -56.55
CA ALA A 908 -9.68 12.83 -55.83
C ALA A 908 -9.77 13.91 -54.75
N ILE A 909 -10.89 14.66 -54.72
CA ILE A 909 -11.17 15.68 -53.71
C ILE A 909 -11.96 15.04 -52.56
N LEU A 910 -11.34 14.97 -51.38
CA LEU A 910 -11.91 14.39 -50.16
C LEU A 910 -12.76 15.40 -49.36
N LEU A 911 -12.30 16.65 -49.31
CA LEU A 911 -12.98 17.75 -48.61
C LEU A 911 -13.02 18.97 -49.54
N ARG A 912 -14.16 19.68 -49.56
CA ARG A 912 -14.31 20.94 -50.29
C ARG A 912 -14.50 22.10 -49.33
N ARG A 913 -13.72 23.16 -49.50
CA ARG A 913 -13.86 24.38 -48.69
C ARG A 913 -15.27 24.97 -48.83
N GLY A 914 -15.90 25.26 -47.69
CA GLY A 914 -17.26 25.81 -47.65
C GLY A 914 -18.38 24.76 -47.64
N GLU A 915 -18.05 23.48 -47.90
CA GLU A 915 -19.00 22.38 -47.84
C GLU A 915 -18.79 21.55 -46.55
N PRO A 916 -19.87 21.02 -45.94
CA PRO A 916 -19.74 20.08 -44.83
C PRO A 916 -19.30 18.71 -45.36
N SER A 917 -18.32 18.09 -44.70
CA SER A 917 -17.93 16.71 -44.92
C SER A 917 -18.53 15.82 -43.83
N PRO A 918 -19.23 14.74 -44.21
CA PRO A 918 -19.85 13.83 -43.26
C PRO A 918 -18.86 12.80 -42.68
N SER A 919 -17.60 12.77 -43.13
CA SER A 919 -16.63 11.74 -42.76
C SER A 919 -15.31 12.33 -42.28
N LEU A 920 -14.78 11.70 -41.22
CA LEU A 920 -13.40 11.84 -40.75
C LEU A 920 -12.53 10.83 -41.53
N TYR A 921 -11.42 11.29 -42.09
CA TYR A 921 -10.47 10.44 -42.80
C TYR A 921 -9.13 10.40 -42.07
N ILE A 922 -8.48 9.24 -42.08
CA ILE A 922 -7.12 9.04 -41.56
C ILE A 922 -6.27 8.41 -42.66
N VAL A 923 -5.14 9.01 -42.97
CA VAL A 923 -4.28 8.54 -44.06
C VAL A 923 -3.48 7.32 -43.61
N ILE A 924 -3.69 6.16 -44.24
CA ILE A 924 -2.89 4.95 -44.03
C ILE A 924 -1.66 5.00 -44.95
N GLU A 925 -1.89 5.10 -46.25
CA GLU A 925 -0.86 5.25 -47.31
C GLU A 925 -1.28 6.37 -48.28
N GLY A 926 -0.30 7.05 -48.88
CA GLY A 926 -0.52 8.17 -49.80
C GLY A 926 -0.41 9.55 -49.12
N THR A 927 -0.69 10.58 -49.90
CA THR A 927 -0.49 11.99 -49.52
C THR A 927 -1.66 12.85 -49.96
N VAL A 928 -2.10 13.74 -49.09
CA VAL A 928 -3.23 14.63 -49.32
C VAL A 928 -2.78 16.08 -49.17
N GLU A 929 -2.94 16.88 -50.21
CA GLU A 929 -2.68 18.32 -50.17
C GLU A 929 -3.87 19.07 -49.56
N LEU A 930 -3.59 19.98 -48.63
CA LEU A 930 -4.57 20.95 -48.14
C LEU A 930 -4.33 22.29 -48.83
N SER A 931 -5.34 22.81 -49.51
CA SER A 931 -5.27 24.09 -50.22
C SER A 931 -6.40 25.04 -49.80
N ASN A 932 -6.18 26.34 -50.02
CA ASN A 932 -7.16 27.38 -49.74
C ASN A 932 -8.10 27.68 -50.94
N GLY A 933 -7.96 26.93 -52.04
CA GLY A 933 -8.62 27.19 -53.32
C GLY A 933 -10.04 26.63 -53.44
N LEU A 934 -10.90 27.35 -54.17
CA LEU A 934 -12.13 26.83 -54.77
C LEU A 934 -11.80 26.31 -56.18
N GLU A 935 -12.56 25.33 -56.67
CA GLU A 935 -12.36 24.63 -57.96
C GLU A 935 -11.85 25.55 -59.08
N GLY A 936 -10.69 25.22 -59.66
CA GLY A 936 -10.13 25.89 -60.85
C GLY A 936 -9.29 27.15 -60.60
N VAL A 937 -9.09 27.58 -59.35
CA VAL A 937 -8.19 28.70 -59.00
C VAL A 937 -7.05 28.17 -58.13
N SER A 938 -5.79 28.39 -58.54
CA SER A 938 -4.60 27.98 -57.78
C SER A 938 -4.53 28.71 -56.43
N GLY A 939 -5.16 28.13 -55.41
CA GLY A 939 -5.01 28.55 -54.03
C GLY A 939 -3.67 28.09 -53.49
N GLY A 940 -3.04 28.90 -52.64
CA GLY A 940 -1.79 28.50 -52.00
C GLY A 940 -1.97 27.24 -51.14
N THR A 941 -1.03 26.32 -51.25
CA THR A 941 -0.90 25.12 -50.41
C THR A 941 -0.74 25.54 -48.94
N ILE A 942 -1.65 25.08 -48.09
CA ILE A 942 -1.61 25.32 -46.64
C ILE A 942 -0.70 24.29 -45.97
N GLY A 943 -0.72 23.04 -46.44
CA GLY A 943 0.11 21.96 -45.93
C GLY A 943 -0.17 20.64 -46.65
N VAL A 944 0.66 19.63 -46.38
CA VAL A 944 0.49 18.26 -46.90
C VAL A 944 0.29 17.33 -45.72
N ILE A 945 -0.77 16.53 -45.77
CA ILE A 945 -1.10 15.48 -44.81
C ILE A 945 -0.55 14.15 -45.33
N SER A 946 0.15 13.43 -44.47
CA SER A 946 0.74 12.12 -44.76
C SER A 946 0.22 11.04 -43.81
N SER A 947 0.72 9.81 -43.96
CA SER A 947 0.38 8.67 -43.10
C SER A 947 0.30 9.02 -41.60
N LYS A 948 -0.68 8.44 -40.90
CA LYS A 948 -0.99 8.59 -39.45
C LYS A 948 -1.55 9.96 -39.04
N GLN A 949 -1.98 10.77 -40.01
CA GLN A 949 -2.63 12.05 -39.76
C GLN A 949 -4.10 12.00 -40.19
N SER A 950 -4.94 12.72 -39.43
CA SER A 950 -6.38 12.82 -39.61
C SER A 950 -6.79 14.14 -40.28
N LEU A 951 -7.89 14.10 -41.04
CA LEU A 951 -8.48 15.24 -41.73
C LEU A 951 -10.02 15.17 -41.72
N GLY A 952 -10.68 16.32 -41.70
CA GLY A 952 -12.14 16.41 -41.62
C GLY A 952 -12.71 16.32 -40.19
N GLU A 953 -11.86 16.35 -39.16
CA GLU A 953 -12.23 16.25 -37.74
C GLU A 953 -13.32 17.22 -37.32
N THR A 954 -13.17 18.50 -37.67
CA THR A 954 -14.14 19.55 -37.33
C THR A 954 -15.47 19.26 -38.00
N SER A 955 -15.46 19.17 -39.33
CA SER A 955 -16.64 19.02 -40.16
C SER A 955 -17.46 17.76 -39.83
N ALA A 956 -16.81 16.63 -39.52
CA ALA A 956 -17.47 15.39 -39.19
C ALA A 956 -18.15 15.38 -37.81
N LEU A 957 -17.64 16.16 -36.84
CA LEU A 957 -18.16 16.18 -35.46
C LEU A 957 -19.20 17.27 -35.21
N ASP A 958 -18.98 18.48 -35.73
CA ASP A 958 -19.85 19.65 -35.50
C ASP A 958 -20.72 20.03 -36.71
N GLY A 959 -20.51 19.38 -37.86
CA GLY A 959 -21.23 19.67 -39.11
C GLY A 959 -20.86 21.01 -39.75
N ALA A 960 -19.81 21.69 -39.28
CA ALA A 960 -19.34 22.94 -39.85
C ALA A 960 -18.76 22.74 -41.24
N ALA A 961 -18.81 23.78 -42.07
CA ALA A 961 -18.18 23.79 -43.37
C ALA A 961 -16.66 23.60 -43.25
N SER A 962 -16.07 22.78 -44.13
CA SER A 962 -14.61 22.60 -44.17
C SER A 962 -13.91 23.93 -44.44
N SER A 963 -12.86 24.21 -43.67
CA SER A 963 -12.03 25.42 -43.83
C SER A 963 -11.05 25.30 -45.00
N VAL A 964 -10.80 24.08 -45.49
CA VAL A 964 -9.79 23.74 -46.50
C VAL A 964 -10.35 22.78 -47.56
N THR A 965 -9.73 22.79 -48.74
CA THR A 965 -9.95 21.78 -49.78
C THR A 965 -8.83 20.74 -49.65
N ALA A 966 -9.19 19.46 -49.63
CA ALA A 966 -8.25 18.34 -49.48
C ALA A 966 -8.26 17.47 -50.75
N GLU A 967 -7.12 17.37 -51.43
CA GLU A 967 -6.96 16.64 -52.70
C GLU A 967 -5.84 15.59 -52.59
N VAL A 968 -6.08 14.39 -53.10
CA VAL A 968 -5.07 13.31 -53.14
C VAL A 968 -4.04 13.63 -54.22
N ILE A 969 -2.75 13.61 -53.86
CA ILE A 969 -1.65 13.96 -54.76
C ILE A 969 -0.55 12.89 -54.78
N PHE A 970 0.23 12.85 -55.86
CA PHE A 970 1.36 11.96 -56.15
C PHE A 970 1.00 10.51 -56.50
N ASP A 971 0.15 9.84 -55.69
CA ASP A 971 -0.26 8.44 -55.87
C ASP A 971 -1.65 8.21 -55.26
N ASP A 972 -2.29 7.07 -55.56
CA ASP A 972 -3.54 6.64 -54.91
C ASP A 972 -3.39 6.61 -53.38
N ALA A 973 -4.37 7.18 -52.67
CA ALA A 973 -4.39 7.21 -51.21
C ALA A 973 -5.31 6.12 -50.63
N LEU A 974 -4.79 5.38 -49.64
CA LEU A 974 -5.57 4.47 -48.80
C LEU A 974 -5.91 5.19 -47.49
N LEU A 975 -7.20 5.35 -47.24
CA LEU A 975 -7.73 6.09 -46.10
C LEU A 975 -8.60 5.19 -45.22
N LEU A 976 -8.58 5.45 -43.92
CA LEU A 976 -9.54 4.93 -42.97
C LEU A 976 -10.64 5.99 -42.77
N ALA A 977 -11.84 5.71 -43.26
CA ALA A 977 -13.00 6.60 -43.18
C ALA A 977 -13.91 6.23 -42.00
N MET A 978 -14.31 7.23 -41.22
CA MET A 978 -15.30 7.13 -40.15
C MET A 978 -16.43 8.13 -40.37
N HIS A 979 -17.67 7.65 -40.41
CA HIS A 979 -18.81 8.52 -40.63
C HIS A 979 -19.16 9.30 -39.34
N GLY A 980 -19.30 10.62 -39.45
CA GLY A 980 -19.53 11.53 -38.33
C GLY A 980 -20.77 11.19 -37.50
N ALA A 981 -21.85 10.74 -38.14
CA ALA A 981 -23.07 10.31 -37.44
C ALA A 981 -22.85 9.04 -36.59
N GLN A 982 -22.05 8.09 -37.09
CA GLN A 982 -21.71 6.87 -36.34
C GLN A 982 -20.74 7.18 -35.22
N LEU A 983 -19.75 8.05 -35.46
CA LEU A 983 -18.81 8.53 -34.45
C LEU A 983 -19.53 9.31 -33.35
N SER A 984 -20.46 10.21 -33.70
CA SER A 984 -21.28 10.97 -32.74
C SER A 984 -22.17 10.05 -31.92
N ARG A 985 -22.78 9.03 -32.55
CA ARG A 985 -23.53 7.99 -31.83
C ARG A 985 -22.63 7.22 -30.87
N LEU A 986 -21.42 6.87 -31.31
CA LEU A 986 -20.43 6.17 -30.48
C LEU A 986 -20.01 7.01 -29.28
N ILE A 987 -19.72 8.31 -29.46
CA ILE A 987 -19.37 9.24 -28.37
C ILE A 987 -20.54 9.40 -27.37
N ARG A 988 -21.80 9.42 -27.85
CA ARG A 988 -22.97 9.50 -26.96
C ARG A 988 -23.17 8.21 -26.14
N LEU A 989 -22.86 7.07 -26.74
CA LEU A 989 -22.91 5.77 -26.05
C LEU A 989 -21.71 5.61 -25.11
N TYR A 990 -20.56 6.15 -25.48
CA TYR A 990 -19.27 6.00 -24.80
C TYR A 990 -18.56 7.36 -24.67
N PRO A 991 -18.89 8.15 -23.62
CA PRO A 991 -18.37 9.51 -23.44
C PRO A 991 -16.85 9.62 -23.31
N GLU A 992 -16.17 8.58 -22.82
CA GLU A 992 -14.71 8.55 -22.65
C GLU A 992 -13.97 8.74 -23.98
N ILE A 993 -14.53 8.24 -25.09
CA ILE A 993 -14.01 8.49 -26.44
C ILE A 993 -14.00 10.00 -26.73
N GLY A 994 -15.07 10.71 -26.36
CA GLY A 994 -15.16 12.15 -26.52
C GLY A 994 -14.15 12.90 -25.65
N ILE A 995 -13.93 12.44 -24.41
CA ILE A 995 -12.94 13.02 -23.49
C ILE A 995 -11.51 12.83 -24.02
N GLY A 996 -11.17 11.63 -24.51
CA GLY A 996 -9.86 11.39 -25.14
C GLY A 996 -9.61 12.27 -26.37
N LEU A 997 -10.62 12.45 -27.22
CA LEU A 997 -10.55 13.39 -28.36
C LEU A 997 -10.33 14.84 -27.91
N LEU A 998 -10.98 15.27 -26.81
CA LEU A 998 -10.76 16.60 -26.22
C LEU A 998 -9.35 16.78 -25.67
N HIS A 999 -8.79 15.75 -25.03
CA HIS A 999 -7.40 15.78 -24.56
C HIS A 999 -6.41 15.91 -25.73
N ALA A 1000 -6.58 15.11 -26.78
CA ALA A 1000 -5.74 15.15 -27.97
C ALA A 1000 -5.80 16.52 -28.67
N THR A 1001 -7.01 17.05 -28.88
CA THR A 1001 -7.20 18.38 -29.48
C THR A 1001 -6.61 19.50 -28.62
N SER A 1002 -6.79 19.46 -27.29
CA SER A 1002 -6.18 20.42 -26.35
C SER A 1002 -4.65 20.36 -26.37
N ALA A 1003 -4.06 19.17 -26.48
CA ALA A 1003 -2.61 19.00 -26.66
C ALA A 1003 -2.12 19.68 -27.94
N ARG A 1004 -2.86 19.54 -29.04
CA ARG A 1004 -2.60 20.19 -30.33
C ARG A 1004 -2.68 21.72 -30.25
N VAL A 1005 -3.69 22.25 -29.55
CA VAL A 1005 -3.84 23.69 -29.30
C VAL A 1005 -2.65 24.24 -28.51
N ARG A 1006 -2.23 23.57 -27.43
CA ARG A 1006 -1.04 23.98 -26.66
C ARG A 1006 0.23 23.97 -27.52
N LEU A 1007 0.34 23.03 -28.46
CA LEU A 1007 1.47 22.98 -29.38
C LEU A 1007 1.47 24.19 -30.34
N LEU A 1008 0.30 24.56 -30.87
CA LEU A 1008 0.11 25.76 -31.68
C LEU A 1008 0.39 27.05 -30.89
N GLU A 1009 -0.10 27.17 -29.65
CA GLU A 1009 0.20 28.31 -28.76
C GLU A 1009 1.71 28.43 -28.52
N ASN A 1010 2.40 27.31 -28.26
CA ASN A 1010 3.85 27.29 -28.09
C ASN A 1010 4.61 27.66 -29.39
N MET A 1011 4.07 27.31 -30.57
CA MET A 1011 4.63 27.73 -31.85
C MET A 1011 4.44 29.23 -32.08
N LEU A 1012 3.23 29.76 -31.80
CA LEU A 1012 2.94 31.19 -31.90
C LEU A 1012 3.79 32.01 -30.93
N MET A 1013 3.98 31.56 -29.68
CA MET A 1013 4.87 32.21 -28.71
C MET A 1013 6.35 32.16 -29.10
N LYS A 1014 6.79 31.21 -29.93
CA LYS A 1014 8.15 31.16 -30.48
C LYS A 1014 8.33 32.04 -31.73
N MET A 1015 7.23 32.41 -32.39
CA MET A 1015 7.22 33.29 -33.55
C MET A 1015 7.03 34.77 -33.18
N ALA A 1016 6.42 35.04 -32.03
CA ALA A 1016 6.35 36.36 -31.39
C ALA A 1016 7.66 36.68 -30.66
#